data_AF-A0A2J7QFV2-F1
#
_entry.id   AF-A0A2J7QFV2-F1
#
_cell.length_a   1.000
_cell.length_b   1.000
_cell.length_c   1.000
_cell.angle_alpha   90.00
_cell.angle_beta   90.00
_cell.angle_gamma   90.00
#
_symmetry.space_group_name_H-M   'P 1'
#
loop_
_entity.id
_entity.type
_entity.pdbx_description
1 polymer ?
#
loop_
_entity_poly.entity_id
_entity_poly.type
_entity_poly.pdbx_seq_one_letter_code
_entity_poly.pdbx_strand_id
1 'polypeptide(L)'
;MTRALISDDSVARQTPSGPVQLGFVAGVILRERIPAFERMLWRACRGNVFLRQAEIESPLEDPSNGDNVFKSVFIIFFQGDQLKTRVKKICEGFRATLYPCPEAPADRREMAMGVMTRLEDLNTVLGQTQDHRHRVLVAAAKNIKNWFVKVRKIKAIYHTLNLFNLDVTQKCLIAECWVPVLDLETIQLALRRGTERSGSSVPPILNRMESFEDPPTYNRTNKFTHGFQVLIDSYGVATYREVNPAPYTIITFPFLFAVMFGDLGHGMIMAMFGAWMVLREKPLAAKKSDSEIWNIFFGGRYIILLMGMFSMYTGFVYNDTFSKSLNVFGSYWSVNYNASTVMSNKDLQLNPSTTDYQQYPYPIGLDPVWQVAENKIIFMNAYKMKISIIIGVFQMLFGVCLSLWNFIYFQRRISIYCEFIPQIIFLCFLFLYMVILMFVKWTNYGPSTGDVKTGPYCAPSILITFINMVLFKTNSAPAVCDAYMYSGQQAFQMLLVVVALICIPWMLFAKPALILRNKRKMHVPLNSNHHNHAMGSENGDAEAALSQAQVPPPLPPHKEEEEHDVGELFIHQGIHTIEYVLGSVSHTASYLRLWALSLAHAQLSEVLWNMVLRNGLMFEGWVGGIALYITFAIWATLTIAILVLMEGLSAFLHCLRLHWVEFQSKFYQGMGYHFQPFSFEAILDSAAQGPEE
;
A
#
# COMPACT_ATOMS: atom_id res chain seq x y z
N MET A 1 40.39 17.64 -54.29
CA MET A 1 40.52 17.67 -55.76
C MET A 1 40.39 19.10 -56.22
N THR A 2 41.52 19.77 -56.36
CA THR A 2 41.66 21.16 -56.82
C THR A 2 41.93 21.12 -58.32
N ARG A 3 40.95 21.53 -59.15
CA ARG A 3 41.21 21.83 -60.56
C ARG A 3 40.16 22.78 -61.13
N ALA A 4 40.66 23.81 -61.80
CA ALA A 4 40.03 24.70 -62.78
C ALA A 4 39.15 25.87 -62.27
N LEU A 5 39.79 26.95 -61.85
CA LEU A 5 39.35 28.33 -62.17
C LEU A 5 40.44 29.16 -62.84
N ILE A 6 41.65 28.60 -63.01
CA ILE A 6 42.76 29.24 -63.73
C ILE A 6 43.41 28.14 -64.59
N SER A 7 43.16 28.17 -65.90
CA SER A 7 43.98 27.49 -66.89
C SER A 7 44.12 28.43 -68.07
N ASP A 8 45.35 28.95 -68.23
CA ASP A 8 45.82 29.71 -69.38
C ASP A 8 45.89 28.83 -70.64
N ASP A 9 45.71 29.52 -71.77
CA ASP A 9 46.02 29.18 -73.17
C ASP A 9 45.16 28.16 -73.93
N SER A 10 44.31 28.65 -74.85
CA SER A 10 44.78 28.97 -76.22
C SER A 10 43.67 29.47 -77.16
N VAL A 11 44.05 30.43 -78.03
CA VAL A 11 43.46 30.84 -79.32
C VAL A 11 42.37 31.95 -79.34
N ALA A 12 42.87 33.19 -79.36
CA ALA A 12 42.50 34.30 -80.25
C ALA A 12 41.02 34.69 -80.47
N ARG A 13 40.58 35.77 -79.79
CA ARG A 13 40.05 37.01 -80.40
C ARG A 13 39.78 38.09 -79.34
N GLN A 14 40.09 39.33 -79.71
CA GLN A 14 40.20 40.53 -78.89
C GLN A 14 38.87 41.02 -78.30
N THR A 15 38.85 41.30 -76.98
CA THR A 15 38.18 42.45 -76.34
C THR A 15 38.67 42.55 -74.88
N PRO A 16 39.07 43.72 -74.37
CA PRO A 16 39.51 43.85 -72.98
C PRO A 16 38.28 43.84 -72.07
N SER A 17 38.06 42.75 -71.33
CA SER A 17 37.11 42.76 -70.22
C SER A 17 37.80 43.36 -68.98
N GLY A 18 37.15 44.33 -68.35
CA GLY A 18 37.64 45.05 -67.16
C GLY A 18 37.87 44.13 -65.95
N PRO A 19 38.25 44.71 -64.79
CA PRO A 19 38.54 43.92 -63.59
C PRO A 19 37.36 43.01 -63.24
N VAL A 20 37.63 41.71 -63.11
CA VAL A 20 36.63 40.69 -62.78
C VAL A 20 36.12 40.95 -61.36
N GLN A 21 34.92 41.52 -61.21
CA GLN A 21 34.32 41.80 -59.91
C GLN A 21 33.63 40.53 -59.37
N LEU A 22 34.16 39.97 -58.29
CA LEU A 22 33.61 38.81 -57.59
C LEU A 22 32.52 39.26 -56.62
N GLY A 23 31.30 38.74 -56.79
CA GLY A 23 30.23 38.93 -55.82
C GLY A 23 30.37 37.95 -54.67
N PHE A 24 30.01 38.38 -53.45
CA PHE A 24 29.91 37.48 -52.30
C PHE A 24 28.61 37.66 -51.52
N VAL A 25 28.20 36.61 -50.80
CA VAL A 25 27.07 36.60 -49.88
C VAL A 25 27.54 36.00 -48.56
N ALA A 26 27.26 36.68 -47.46
CA ALA A 26 27.58 36.23 -46.11
C ALA A 26 26.29 35.97 -45.30
N GLY A 27 26.33 34.96 -44.45
CA GLY A 27 25.19 34.59 -43.62
C GLY A 27 25.54 33.64 -42.48
N VAL A 28 24.53 33.30 -41.71
CA VAL A 28 24.64 32.38 -40.57
C VAL A 28 23.63 31.25 -40.74
N ILE A 29 24.05 30.02 -40.44
CA ILE A 29 23.23 28.81 -40.56
C ILE A 29 23.50 27.88 -39.37
N LEU A 30 22.53 27.03 -39.04
CA LEU A 30 22.70 25.96 -38.06
C LEU A 30 23.83 25.01 -38.49
N ARG A 31 24.72 24.67 -37.54
CA ARG A 31 25.89 23.82 -37.80
C ARG A 31 25.52 22.46 -38.38
N GLU A 32 24.43 21.86 -37.91
CA GLU A 32 23.94 20.56 -38.40
C GLU A 32 23.58 20.57 -39.90
N ARG A 33 23.16 21.71 -40.44
CA ARG A 33 22.71 21.86 -41.83
C ARG A 33 23.84 22.18 -42.80
N ILE A 34 25.04 22.52 -42.30
CA ILE A 34 26.21 22.88 -43.13
C ILE A 34 26.57 21.79 -44.16
N PRO A 35 26.69 20.49 -43.81
CA PRO A 35 27.08 19.48 -44.79
C PRO A 35 26.02 19.23 -45.88
N ALA A 36 24.75 19.46 -45.59
CA ALA A 36 23.68 19.40 -46.58
C ALA A 36 23.68 20.65 -47.47
N PHE A 37 23.92 21.82 -46.87
CA PHE A 37 24.03 23.10 -47.55
C PHE A 37 25.16 23.12 -48.57
N GLU A 38 26.36 22.67 -48.18
CA GLU A 38 27.53 22.59 -49.07
C GLU A 38 27.28 21.67 -50.27
N ARG A 39 26.72 20.47 -50.03
CA ARG A 39 26.39 19.51 -51.10
C ARG A 39 25.36 20.08 -52.08
N MET A 40 24.35 20.80 -51.59
CA MET A 40 23.34 21.42 -52.44
C MET A 40 23.92 22.56 -53.27
N LEU A 41 24.76 23.40 -52.66
CA LEU A 41 25.46 24.50 -53.34
C LEU A 41 26.38 23.96 -54.45
N TRP A 42 27.15 22.91 -54.15
CA TRP A 42 28.04 22.26 -55.13
C TRP A 42 27.27 21.69 -56.33
N ARG A 43 26.16 20.97 -56.07
CA ARG A 43 25.32 20.37 -57.11
C ARG A 43 24.62 21.40 -57.99
N ALA A 44 24.04 22.44 -57.39
CA ALA A 44 23.28 23.46 -58.11
C ALA A 44 24.17 24.38 -58.96
N CYS A 45 25.39 24.67 -58.48
CA CYS A 45 26.33 25.58 -59.12
C CYS A 45 27.45 24.87 -59.88
N ARG A 46 27.41 23.53 -60.00
CA ARG A 46 28.41 22.70 -60.70
C ARG A 46 29.86 22.97 -60.29
N GLY A 47 30.09 23.32 -59.02
CA GLY A 47 31.42 23.65 -58.50
C GLY A 47 31.93 25.08 -58.78
N ASN A 48 31.13 25.94 -59.42
CA ASN A 48 31.54 27.32 -59.78
C ASN A 48 31.44 28.33 -58.62
N VAL A 49 31.31 27.85 -57.38
CA VAL A 49 31.03 28.67 -56.20
C VAL A 49 31.95 28.24 -55.07
N PHE A 50 32.60 29.21 -54.41
CA PHE A 50 33.55 28.94 -53.33
C PHE A 50 32.93 29.29 -51.97
N LEU A 51 32.82 28.31 -51.09
CA LEU A 51 32.30 28.45 -49.72
C LEU A 51 33.46 28.52 -48.74
N ARG A 52 33.47 29.52 -47.85
CA ARG A 52 34.25 29.47 -46.60
C ARG A 52 33.30 29.52 -45.42
N GLN A 53 33.62 28.76 -44.38
CA GLN A 53 32.84 28.73 -43.15
C GLN A 53 33.75 28.98 -41.94
N ALA A 54 33.17 29.60 -40.92
CA ALA A 54 33.77 29.79 -39.62
C ALA A 54 32.75 29.41 -38.56
N GLU A 55 33.21 28.66 -37.58
CA GLU A 55 32.38 28.15 -36.49
C GLU A 55 32.23 29.20 -35.39
N ILE A 56 31.00 29.41 -34.88
CA ILE A 56 30.78 30.21 -33.68
C ILE A 56 30.90 29.27 -32.48
N GLU A 57 31.80 29.57 -31.55
CA GLU A 57 32.07 28.72 -30.38
C GLU A 57 30.96 28.81 -29.33
N SER A 58 30.32 29.97 -29.18
CA SER A 58 29.22 30.16 -28.25
C SER A 58 27.89 29.68 -28.85
N PRO A 59 27.09 28.89 -28.10
CA PRO A 59 25.73 28.61 -28.51
C PRO A 59 24.89 29.88 -28.43
N LEU A 60 24.01 30.07 -29.42
CA LEU A 60 23.07 31.19 -29.49
C LEU A 60 21.67 30.68 -29.24
N GLU A 61 20.88 31.42 -28.45
CA GLU A 61 19.48 31.09 -28.22
C GLU A 61 18.67 31.36 -29.50
N ASP A 62 17.94 30.34 -29.97
CA ASP A 62 17.06 30.51 -31.12
C ASP A 62 15.79 31.29 -30.71
N PRO A 63 15.50 32.44 -31.34
CA PRO A 63 14.41 33.33 -30.91
C PRO A 63 12.99 32.74 -31.05
N SER A 64 12.85 31.55 -31.65
CA SER A 64 11.57 30.86 -31.85
C SER A 64 11.35 29.67 -30.93
N ASN A 65 12.42 29.03 -30.43
CA ASN A 65 12.33 27.81 -29.61
C ASN A 65 12.96 27.97 -28.22
N GLY A 66 13.79 29.01 -28.00
CA GLY A 66 14.53 29.18 -26.74
C GLY A 66 15.68 28.18 -26.56
N ASP A 67 15.96 27.35 -27.56
CA ASP A 67 17.04 26.36 -27.50
C ASP A 67 18.39 26.99 -27.79
N ASN A 68 19.41 26.52 -27.07
CA ASN A 68 20.81 26.87 -27.31
C ASN A 68 21.33 26.10 -28.52
N VAL A 69 21.45 26.78 -29.67
CA VAL A 69 21.89 26.17 -30.93
C VAL A 69 23.27 26.65 -31.35
N PHE A 70 24.08 25.72 -31.87
CA PHE A 70 25.36 26.07 -32.49
C PHE A 70 25.15 26.51 -33.93
N LYS A 71 25.58 27.75 -34.21
CA LYS A 71 25.53 28.34 -35.55
C LYS A 71 26.93 28.47 -36.13
N SER A 72 27.04 28.43 -37.44
CA SER A 72 28.27 28.68 -38.19
C SER A 72 28.04 29.82 -39.17
N VAL A 73 29.04 30.70 -39.28
CA VAL A 73 29.08 31.78 -40.28
C VAL A 73 29.61 31.19 -41.58
N PHE A 74 29.03 31.61 -42.71
CA PHE A 74 29.52 31.26 -44.02
C PHE A 74 29.64 32.48 -44.92
N ILE A 75 30.57 32.41 -45.87
CA ILE A 75 30.73 33.36 -46.97
C ILE A 75 30.87 32.58 -48.28
N ILE A 76 30.09 32.99 -49.28
CA ILE A 76 30.02 32.34 -50.58
C ILE A 76 30.48 33.34 -51.64
N PHE A 77 31.48 32.98 -52.43
CA PHE A 77 31.96 33.75 -53.58
C PHE A 77 31.44 33.16 -54.88
N PHE A 78 30.92 34.00 -55.76
CA PHE A 78 30.40 33.62 -57.08
C PHE A 78 30.64 34.72 -58.11
N GLN A 79 30.59 34.34 -59.39
CA GLN A 79 30.74 35.26 -60.52
C GLN A 79 29.45 35.27 -61.36
N GLY A 80 28.81 36.44 -61.49
CA GLY A 80 27.61 36.65 -62.31
C GLY A 80 26.28 36.64 -61.54
N ASP A 81 25.32 37.43 -62.04
CA ASP A 81 24.04 37.71 -61.36
C ASP A 81 23.05 36.52 -61.35
N GLN A 82 23.13 35.64 -62.34
CA GLN A 82 22.30 34.43 -62.37
C GLN A 82 22.68 33.44 -61.25
N LEU A 83 23.97 33.37 -60.89
CA LEU A 83 24.42 32.56 -59.76
C LEU A 83 24.03 33.21 -58.42
N LYS A 84 24.13 34.54 -58.31
CA LYS A 84 23.69 35.31 -57.13
C LYS A 84 22.24 34.99 -56.73
N THR A 85 21.33 35.02 -57.69
CA THR A 85 19.90 34.74 -57.45
C THR A 85 19.64 33.29 -57.06
N ARG A 86 20.35 32.33 -57.66
CA ARG A 86 20.28 30.91 -57.28
C ARG A 86 20.82 30.66 -55.86
N VAL A 87 21.97 31.23 -55.52
CA VAL A 87 22.58 31.09 -54.18
C VAL A 87 21.66 31.68 -53.11
N LYS A 88 21.07 32.87 -53.33
CA LYS A 88 20.12 33.46 -52.38
C LYS A 88 18.91 32.55 -52.12
N LYS A 89 18.31 31.97 -53.16
CA LYS A 89 17.19 31.01 -53.02
C LYS A 89 17.58 29.75 -52.23
N ILE A 90 18.81 29.27 -52.42
CA ILE A 90 19.35 28.13 -51.65
C ILE A 90 19.51 28.51 -50.17
N CYS A 91 20.07 29.69 -49.87
CA CYS A 91 20.20 30.20 -48.50
C CYS A 91 18.84 30.35 -47.81
N GLU A 92 17.85 30.93 -48.50
CA GLU A 92 16.48 31.05 -47.99
C GLU A 92 15.83 29.68 -47.74
N GLY A 93 16.01 28.72 -48.65
CA GLY A 93 15.48 27.36 -48.51
C GLY A 93 16.00 26.59 -47.29
N PHE A 94 17.26 26.81 -46.91
CA PHE A 94 17.84 26.23 -45.70
C PHE A 94 17.56 27.03 -44.41
N ARG A 95 16.80 28.13 -44.51
CA ARG A 95 16.56 29.12 -43.44
C ARG A 95 17.84 29.77 -42.91
N ALA A 96 18.81 30.03 -43.78
CA ALA A 96 19.99 30.81 -43.43
C ALA A 96 19.66 32.30 -43.37
N THR A 97 20.12 33.00 -42.33
CA THR A 97 19.96 34.46 -42.21
C THR A 97 21.10 35.15 -42.95
N LEU A 98 20.76 35.91 -43.99
CA LEU A 98 21.73 36.63 -44.83
C LEU A 98 21.97 38.05 -44.29
N TYR A 99 23.23 38.45 -44.21
CA TYR A 99 23.61 39.81 -43.79
C TYR A 99 24.21 40.60 -44.97
N PRO A 100 23.78 41.85 -45.19
CA PRO A 100 24.43 42.72 -46.17
C PRO A 100 25.81 43.12 -45.63
N CYS A 101 26.86 42.79 -46.35
CA CYS A 101 28.24 43.11 -45.99
C CYS A 101 28.85 44.00 -47.09
N PRO A 102 29.20 45.26 -46.80
CA PRO A 102 29.83 46.16 -47.77
C PRO A 102 31.17 45.63 -48.32
N GLU A 103 31.45 45.94 -49.59
CA GLU A 103 32.71 45.56 -50.26
C GLU A 103 33.90 46.38 -49.72
N ALA A 104 33.70 47.68 -49.46
CA ALA A 104 34.72 48.56 -48.94
C ALA A 104 35.04 48.27 -47.46
N PRO A 105 36.33 48.22 -47.07
CA PRO A 105 36.73 47.96 -45.69
C PRO A 105 36.38 49.12 -44.74
N ALA A 106 36.29 50.35 -45.23
CA ALA A 106 35.90 51.52 -44.45
C ALA A 106 34.42 51.43 -44.02
N ASP A 107 33.51 51.24 -44.97
CA ASP A 107 32.07 51.12 -44.74
C ASP A 107 31.72 49.93 -43.81
N ARG A 108 32.49 48.83 -43.88
CA ARG A 108 32.30 47.68 -42.99
C ARG A 108 32.66 48.02 -41.54
N ARG A 109 33.69 48.85 -41.31
CA ARG A 109 34.05 49.32 -39.97
C ARG A 109 32.99 50.27 -39.42
N GLU A 110 32.47 51.17 -40.26
CA GLU A 110 31.38 52.08 -39.88
C GLU A 110 30.10 51.31 -39.53
N MET A 111 29.70 50.33 -40.35
CA MET A 111 28.54 49.49 -40.07
C MET A 111 28.71 48.67 -38.78
N ALA A 112 29.92 48.14 -38.52
CA ALA A 112 30.21 47.42 -37.29
C ALA A 112 30.09 48.32 -36.06
N MET A 113 30.61 49.55 -36.11
CA MET A 113 30.45 50.53 -35.03
C MET A 113 28.98 50.88 -34.79
N GLY A 114 28.20 51.10 -35.85
CA GLY A 114 26.76 51.38 -35.74
C GLY A 114 25.91 50.21 -35.23
N VAL A 115 26.33 48.96 -35.46
CA VAL A 115 25.67 47.78 -34.87
C VAL A 115 26.05 47.60 -33.41
N MET A 116 27.31 47.87 -33.03
CA MET A 116 27.76 47.80 -31.64
C MET A 116 27.01 48.80 -30.75
N THR A 117 26.82 50.05 -31.20
CA THR A 117 26.07 51.05 -30.44
C THR A 117 24.60 50.63 -30.24
N ARG A 118 23.94 50.14 -31.29
CA ARG A 118 22.56 49.61 -31.19
C ARG A 118 22.47 48.40 -30.27
N LEU A 119 23.49 47.54 -30.25
CA LEU A 119 23.55 46.38 -29.37
C LEU A 119 23.66 46.82 -27.90
N GLU A 120 24.47 47.84 -27.60
CA GLU A 120 24.56 48.43 -26.27
C GLU A 120 23.24 49.06 -25.81
N ASP A 121 22.57 49.80 -26.71
CA ASP A 121 21.25 50.37 -26.44
C ASP A 121 20.21 49.27 -26.13
N LEU A 122 20.18 48.21 -26.95
CA LEU A 122 19.26 47.08 -26.76
C LEU A 122 19.55 46.32 -25.46
N ASN A 123 20.82 46.10 -25.11
CA ASN A 123 21.21 45.48 -23.85
C ASN A 123 20.77 46.33 -22.65
N THR A 124 20.84 47.65 -22.77
CA THR A 124 20.36 48.57 -21.74
C THR A 124 18.84 48.45 -21.56
N VAL A 125 18.08 48.42 -22.65
CA VAL A 125 16.62 48.22 -22.61
C VAL A 125 16.26 46.84 -22.07
N LEU A 126 16.99 45.80 -22.46
CA LEU A 126 16.78 44.44 -21.96
C LEU A 126 17.02 44.36 -20.46
N GLY A 127 18.09 44.97 -19.95
CA GLY A 127 18.36 45.05 -18.51
C GLY A 127 17.22 45.74 -17.76
N GLN A 128 16.80 46.92 -18.22
CA GLN A 128 15.70 47.67 -17.58
C GLN A 128 14.37 46.91 -17.58
N THR A 129 14.03 46.22 -18.67
CA THR A 129 12.80 45.42 -18.78
C THR A 129 12.86 44.16 -17.91
N GLN A 130 14.01 43.49 -17.85
CA GLN A 130 14.21 42.36 -16.94
C GLN A 130 14.10 42.77 -15.47
N ASP A 131 14.69 43.92 -15.10
CA ASP A 131 14.60 44.47 -13.75
C ASP A 131 13.19 44.88 -13.38
N HIS A 132 12.45 45.49 -14.31
CA HIS A 132 11.04 45.79 -14.11
C HIS A 132 10.22 44.50 -13.91
N ARG A 133 10.41 43.50 -14.78
CA ARG A 133 9.76 42.19 -14.67
C ARG A 133 10.09 41.52 -13.34
N HIS A 134 11.35 41.52 -12.90
CA HIS A 134 11.77 40.93 -11.64
C HIS A 134 11.12 41.64 -10.44
N ARG A 135 11.08 42.98 -10.43
CA ARG A 135 10.40 43.75 -9.37
C ARG A 135 8.91 43.41 -9.28
N VAL A 136 8.22 43.32 -10.41
CA VAL A 136 6.80 42.91 -10.46
C VAL A 136 6.62 41.48 -9.97
N LEU A 137 7.49 40.55 -10.41
CA LEU A 137 7.45 39.15 -9.96
C LEU A 137 7.67 39.03 -8.46
N VAL A 138 8.63 39.76 -7.88
CA VAL A 138 8.88 39.76 -6.43
C VAL A 138 7.68 40.34 -5.67
N ALA A 139 7.05 41.40 -6.20
CA ALA A 139 5.84 41.97 -5.59
C ALA A 139 4.65 41.00 -5.66
N ALA A 140 4.46 40.32 -6.80
CA ALA A 140 3.40 39.33 -6.99
C ALA A 140 3.64 38.07 -6.14
N ALA A 141 4.89 37.57 -6.07
CA ALA A 141 5.27 36.38 -5.32
C ALA A 141 4.97 36.50 -3.82
N LYS A 142 5.01 37.71 -3.25
CA LYS A 142 4.62 37.95 -1.85
C LYS A 142 3.13 37.69 -1.61
N ASN A 143 2.27 37.94 -2.60
CA ASN A 143 0.81 37.90 -2.44
C ASN A 143 0.14 36.69 -3.10
N ILE A 144 0.81 36.02 -4.05
CA ILE A 144 0.23 34.94 -4.85
C ILE A 144 -0.31 33.79 -3.98
N LYS A 145 0.40 33.41 -2.91
CA LYS A 145 -0.04 32.36 -1.99
C LYS A 145 -1.38 32.72 -1.32
N ASN A 146 -1.53 33.97 -0.89
CA ASN A 146 -2.75 34.46 -0.26
C ASN A 146 -3.92 34.52 -1.27
N TRP A 147 -3.65 34.98 -2.50
CA TRP A 147 -4.66 35.01 -3.56
C TRP A 147 -5.14 33.60 -3.92
N PHE A 148 -4.22 32.65 -4.06
CA PHE A 148 -4.56 31.28 -4.40
C PHE A 148 -5.39 30.60 -3.31
N VAL A 149 -5.03 30.78 -2.03
CA VAL A 149 -5.82 30.31 -0.89
C VAL A 149 -7.24 30.90 -0.92
N LYS A 150 -7.39 32.21 -1.19
CA LYS A 150 -8.70 32.87 -1.28
C LYS A 150 -9.54 32.30 -2.43
N VAL A 151 -8.97 32.22 -3.63
CA VAL A 151 -9.66 31.70 -4.83
C VAL A 151 -10.09 30.25 -4.61
N ARG A 152 -9.23 29.41 -4.02
CA ARG A 152 -9.57 28.02 -3.70
C ARG A 152 -10.71 27.90 -2.68
N LYS A 153 -10.69 28.70 -1.61
CA LYS A 153 -11.79 28.74 -0.64
C LYS A 153 -13.10 29.16 -1.30
N ILE A 154 -13.06 30.20 -2.14
CA ILE A 154 -14.24 30.69 -2.87
C ILE A 154 -14.77 29.61 -3.83
N LYS A 155 -13.89 28.96 -4.61
CA LYS A 155 -14.25 27.85 -5.51
C LYS A 155 -14.91 26.71 -4.74
N ALA A 156 -14.36 26.33 -3.58
CA ALA A 156 -14.92 25.30 -2.73
C ALA A 156 -16.32 25.64 -2.20
N ILE A 157 -16.54 26.90 -1.80
CA ILE A 157 -17.85 27.38 -1.36
C ILE A 157 -18.85 27.30 -2.51
N TYR A 158 -18.51 27.82 -3.70
CA TYR A 158 -19.43 27.76 -4.85
C TYR A 158 -19.73 26.34 -5.31
N HIS A 159 -18.73 25.46 -5.29
CA HIS A 159 -18.94 24.05 -5.61
C HIS A 159 -19.91 23.38 -4.62
N THR A 160 -19.80 23.71 -3.32
CA THR A 160 -20.71 23.20 -2.29
C THR A 160 -22.11 23.79 -2.43
N LEU A 161 -22.23 25.08 -2.72
CA LEU A 161 -23.53 25.73 -2.99
C LEU A 161 -24.23 25.14 -4.21
N ASN A 162 -23.48 24.66 -5.20
CA ASN A 162 -24.04 24.01 -6.39
C ASN A 162 -24.63 22.62 -6.09
N LEU A 163 -24.33 22.02 -4.94
CA LEU A 163 -24.94 20.77 -4.47
C LEU A 163 -26.29 21.00 -3.77
N PHE A 164 -26.65 22.25 -3.48
CA PHE A 164 -27.89 22.59 -2.77
C PHE A 164 -29.04 22.78 -3.75
N ASN A 165 -30.25 22.46 -3.28
CA ASN A 165 -31.47 22.73 -4.04
C ASN A 165 -31.91 24.17 -3.80
N LEU A 166 -32.35 24.86 -4.85
CA LEU A 166 -32.81 26.24 -4.78
C LEU A 166 -34.33 26.28 -4.71
N ASP A 167 -34.86 26.82 -3.60
CA ASP A 167 -36.29 27.12 -3.51
C ASP A 167 -36.56 28.50 -4.14
N VAL A 168 -37.24 28.48 -5.29
CA VAL A 168 -37.58 29.66 -6.08
C VAL A 168 -38.52 30.60 -5.30
N THR A 169 -39.32 30.08 -4.38
CA THR A 169 -40.36 30.85 -3.69
C THR A 169 -39.80 31.72 -2.56
N GLN A 170 -38.93 31.14 -1.71
CA GLN A 170 -38.35 31.85 -0.56
C GLN A 170 -36.96 32.42 -0.82
N LYS A 171 -36.37 32.17 -2.01
CA LYS A 171 -34.96 32.49 -2.31
C LYS A 171 -34.00 31.89 -1.28
N CYS A 172 -34.38 30.74 -0.71
CA CYS A 172 -33.58 29.99 0.24
C CYS A 172 -32.95 28.77 -0.43
N LEU A 173 -31.81 28.33 0.12
CA LEU A 173 -31.14 27.10 -0.31
C LEU A 173 -31.48 25.99 0.69
N ILE A 174 -31.89 24.84 0.18
CA ILE A 174 -32.17 23.64 0.95
C ILE A 174 -31.00 22.68 0.73
N ALA A 175 -30.43 22.20 1.82
CA ALA A 175 -29.31 21.27 1.80
C ALA A 175 -29.59 20.09 2.72
N GLU A 176 -29.37 18.89 2.22
CA GLU A 176 -29.37 17.66 3.00
C GLU A 176 -27.92 17.27 3.26
N CYS A 177 -27.57 17.00 4.52
CA CYS A 177 -26.20 16.71 4.88
C CYS A 177 -26.09 15.67 5.99
N TRP A 178 -25.07 14.82 5.88
CA TRP A 178 -24.70 13.88 6.93
C TRP A 178 -23.86 14.59 7.99
N VAL A 179 -24.32 14.49 9.24
CA VAL A 179 -23.69 15.14 10.39
C VAL A 179 -23.57 14.14 11.54
N PRO A 180 -22.41 14.06 12.22
CA PRO A 180 -22.29 13.28 13.45
C PRO A 180 -23.25 13.81 14.52
N VAL A 181 -24.07 12.94 15.09
CA VAL A 181 -25.09 13.30 16.11
C VAL A 181 -24.48 14.04 17.31
N LEU A 182 -23.24 13.72 17.68
CA LEU A 182 -22.51 14.35 18.78
C LEU A 182 -22.16 15.83 18.51
N ASP A 183 -22.02 16.23 17.26
CA ASP A 183 -21.51 17.55 16.86
C ASP A 183 -22.63 18.51 16.38
N LEU A 184 -23.91 18.11 16.58
CA LEU A 184 -25.08 18.84 16.12
C LEU A 184 -25.23 20.21 16.80
N GLU A 185 -24.99 20.29 18.11
CA GLU A 185 -25.03 21.55 18.87
C GLU A 185 -23.97 22.55 18.38
N THR A 186 -22.77 22.04 18.07
CA THR A 186 -21.65 22.84 17.57
C THR A 186 -21.98 23.50 16.23
N ILE A 187 -22.70 22.78 15.36
CA ILE A 187 -23.15 23.29 14.06
C ILE A 187 -24.26 24.32 14.24
N GLN A 188 -25.23 24.07 15.12
CA GLN A 188 -26.28 25.06 15.43
C GLN A 188 -25.68 26.38 15.93
N LEU A 189 -24.66 26.32 16.79
CA LEU A 189 -23.95 27.50 17.28
C LEU A 189 -23.21 28.22 16.14
N ALA A 190 -22.56 27.47 15.24
CA ALA A 190 -21.87 28.04 14.08
C ALA A 190 -22.84 28.75 13.12
N LEU A 191 -24.02 28.16 12.87
CA LEU A 191 -25.08 28.74 12.05
C LEU A 191 -25.65 30.04 12.67
N ARG A 192 -25.91 30.04 13.99
CA ARG A 192 -26.34 31.26 14.71
C ARG A 192 -25.30 32.37 14.59
N ARG A 193 -24.02 32.06 14.81
CA ARG A 193 -22.92 33.02 14.65
C ARG A 193 -22.79 33.56 13.22
N GLY A 194 -23.05 32.73 12.21
CA GLY A 194 -23.09 33.16 10.81
C GLY A 194 -24.24 34.13 10.50
N THR A 195 -25.38 33.92 11.14
CA THR A 195 -26.57 34.77 11.01
C THR A 195 -26.36 36.12 11.68
N GLU A 196 -25.84 36.13 12.91
CA GLU A 196 -25.50 37.36 13.64
C GLU A 196 -24.50 38.24 12.88
N ARG A 197 -23.49 37.62 12.26
CA ARG A 197 -22.47 38.36 11.48
C ARG A 197 -22.98 38.88 10.14
N SER A 198 -23.91 38.18 9.51
CA SER A 198 -24.51 38.61 8.24
C SER A 198 -25.60 39.66 8.43
N GLY A 199 -26.12 39.82 9.65
CA GLY A 199 -27.23 40.73 9.93
C GLY A 199 -28.55 40.28 9.29
N SER A 200 -28.64 39.01 8.87
CA SER A 200 -29.87 38.46 8.28
C SER A 200 -30.93 38.26 9.37
N SER A 201 -32.17 38.61 9.05
CA SER A 201 -33.34 38.39 9.94
C SER A 201 -33.87 36.96 9.91
N VAL A 202 -33.43 36.13 8.95
CA VAL A 202 -33.90 34.75 8.79
C VAL A 202 -33.04 33.81 9.62
N PRO A 203 -33.59 33.13 10.65
CA PRO A 203 -32.84 32.14 11.40
C PRO A 203 -32.59 30.89 10.55
N PRO A 204 -31.40 30.26 10.66
CA PRO A 204 -31.11 29.02 9.97
C PRO A 204 -31.91 27.89 10.63
N ILE A 205 -32.65 27.15 9.81
CA ILE A 205 -33.47 26.02 10.27
C ILE A 205 -32.65 24.75 10.08
N LEU A 206 -32.33 24.06 11.16
CA LEU A 206 -31.73 22.73 11.12
C LEU A 206 -32.77 21.72 11.61
N ASN A 207 -33.28 20.90 10.70
CA ASN A 207 -34.22 19.83 11.03
C ASN A 207 -33.53 18.47 10.96
N ARG A 208 -33.87 17.55 11.88
CA ARG A 208 -33.42 16.17 11.81
C ARG A 208 -34.40 15.38 10.95
N MET A 209 -33.91 14.87 9.82
CA MET A 209 -34.66 13.97 8.96
C MET A 209 -34.27 12.52 9.26
N GLU A 210 -35.23 11.61 9.21
CA GLU A 210 -34.98 10.17 9.21
C GLU A 210 -35.02 9.69 7.75
N SER A 211 -33.92 9.09 7.29
CA SER A 211 -33.81 8.53 5.94
C SER A 211 -33.50 7.03 6.01
N PHE A 212 -33.84 6.31 4.94
CA PHE A 212 -33.55 4.89 4.79
C PHE A 212 -32.19 4.63 4.10
N GLU A 213 -31.51 5.68 3.64
CA GLU A 213 -30.18 5.58 3.04
C GLU A 213 -29.12 5.25 4.10
N ASP A 214 -28.14 4.44 3.72
CA ASP A 214 -27.07 4.06 4.63
C ASP A 214 -26.13 5.25 4.86
N PRO A 215 -25.89 5.69 6.11
CA PRO A 215 -25.04 6.84 6.38
C PRO A 215 -23.56 6.54 6.11
N PRO A 216 -22.72 7.58 5.89
CA PRO A 216 -21.28 7.41 5.81
C PRO A 216 -20.71 6.94 7.16
N THR A 217 -19.65 6.13 7.09
CA THR A 217 -18.95 5.65 8.28
C THR A 217 -17.88 6.64 8.71
N TYR A 218 -17.94 7.05 9.98
CA TYR A 218 -16.97 7.97 10.59
C TYR A 218 -16.34 7.35 11.84
N ASN A 219 -15.04 7.11 11.78
CA ASN A 219 -14.24 6.62 12.90
C ASN A 219 -13.39 7.77 13.47
N ARG A 220 -13.60 8.11 14.75
CA ARG A 220 -12.79 9.14 15.43
C ARG A 220 -11.37 8.60 15.69
N THR A 221 -10.41 9.03 14.89
CA THR A 221 -9.00 8.64 15.04
C THR A 221 -8.19 9.66 15.84
N ASN A 222 -7.28 9.17 16.68
CA ASN A 222 -6.21 9.98 17.26
C ASN A 222 -4.94 9.81 16.39
N LYS A 223 -3.90 10.61 16.64
CA LYS A 223 -2.60 10.53 15.94
C LYS A 223 -2.01 9.12 15.90
N PHE A 224 -2.23 8.35 16.97
CA PHE A 224 -1.78 6.97 17.08
C PHE A 224 -2.63 5.99 16.25
N THR A 225 -3.97 6.11 16.29
CA THR A 225 -4.87 5.16 15.63
C THR A 225 -5.07 5.45 14.15
N HIS A 226 -4.79 6.68 13.70
CA HIS A 226 -4.95 7.10 12.30
C HIS A 226 -4.17 6.20 11.33
N GLY A 227 -2.91 5.88 11.62
CA GLY A 227 -2.10 5.04 10.73
C GLY A 227 -2.68 3.62 10.56
N PHE A 228 -3.18 3.02 11.64
CA PHE A 228 -3.83 1.71 11.59
C PHE A 228 -5.19 1.76 10.89
N GLN A 229 -5.95 2.84 11.08
CA GLN A 229 -7.24 3.02 10.43
C GLN A 229 -7.09 3.13 8.91
N VAL A 230 -6.15 3.96 8.43
CA VAL A 230 -5.85 4.09 6.99
C VAL A 230 -5.46 2.75 6.38
N LEU A 231 -4.71 1.90 7.11
CA LEU A 231 -4.34 0.56 6.66
C LEU A 231 -5.58 -0.34 6.46
N ILE A 232 -6.60 -0.22 7.32
CA ILE A 232 -7.83 -1.01 7.22
C ILE A 232 -8.74 -0.47 6.14
N ASP A 233 -8.91 0.85 6.08
CA ASP A 233 -9.77 1.50 5.10
C ASP A 233 -9.26 1.27 3.67
N SER A 234 -7.96 0.98 3.51
CA SER A 234 -7.35 0.58 2.21
C SER A 234 -7.87 -0.77 1.68
N TYR A 235 -8.35 -1.66 2.55
CA TYR A 235 -8.98 -2.93 2.13
C TYR A 235 -10.45 -2.72 1.74
N GLY A 236 -11.15 -1.89 2.50
CA GLY A 236 -12.55 -1.53 2.29
C GLY A 236 -13.05 -0.72 3.47
N VAL A 237 -14.08 0.11 3.28
CA VAL A 237 -14.63 0.95 4.34
C VAL A 237 -15.73 0.20 5.08
N ALA A 238 -15.71 0.25 6.41
CA ALA A 238 -16.65 -0.47 7.25
C ALA A 238 -18.09 -0.03 6.97
N THR A 239 -19.04 -0.97 7.03
CA THR A 239 -20.47 -0.62 6.92
C THR A 239 -20.92 0.18 8.15
N TYR A 240 -22.01 0.95 8.00
CA TYR A 240 -22.46 1.84 9.06
C TYR A 240 -22.78 1.05 10.35
N ARG A 241 -22.11 1.43 11.45
CA ARG A 241 -22.21 0.80 12.79
C ARG A 241 -21.75 -0.67 12.87
N GLU A 242 -20.89 -1.10 11.95
CA GLU A 242 -20.18 -2.38 12.04
C GLU A 242 -19.02 -2.32 13.05
N VAL A 243 -18.64 -3.48 13.62
CA VAL A 243 -17.45 -3.59 14.46
C VAL A 243 -16.19 -3.24 13.66
N ASN A 244 -15.50 -2.17 14.07
CA ASN A 244 -14.25 -1.76 13.47
C ASN A 244 -13.10 -2.75 13.83
N PRO A 245 -12.35 -3.30 12.84
CA PRO A 245 -11.17 -4.13 13.10
C PRO A 245 -10.00 -3.38 13.76
N ALA A 246 -9.95 -2.04 13.68
CA ALA A 246 -8.80 -1.22 14.06
C ALA A 246 -8.29 -1.45 15.48
N PRO A 247 -9.14 -1.46 16.52
CA PRO A 247 -8.67 -1.64 17.91
C PRO A 247 -7.90 -2.95 18.11
N TYR A 248 -8.30 -4.02 17.42
CA TYR A 248 -7.64 -5.31 17.52
C TYR A 248 -6.35 -5.34 16.70
N THR A 249 -6.38 -4.80 15.48
CA THR A 249 -5.18 -4.76 14.63
C THR A 249 -4.03 -3.96 15.25
N ILE A 250 -4.29 -2.95 16.08
CA ILE A 250 -3.23 -2.19 16.77
C ILE A 250 -2.25 -3.10 17.52
N ILE A 251 -2.74 -4.20 18.11
CA ILE A 251 -1.93 -5.14 18.88
C ILE A 251 -1.61 -6.41 18.10
N THR A 252 -2.60 -6.99 17.39
CA THR A 252 -2.40 -8.27 16.70
C THR A 252 -1.48 -8.13 15.49
N PHE A 253 -1.51 -6.98 14.81
CA PHE A 253 -0.70 -6.77 13.62
C PHE A 253 0.80 -6.73 13.94
N PRO A 254 1.28 -5.88 14.89
CA PRO A 254 2.69 -5.92 15.30
C PRO A 254 3.12 -7.26 15.90
N PHE A 255 2.21 -7.94 16.61
CA PHE A 255 2.52 -9.24 17.22
C PHE A 255 2.76 -10.35 16.17
N LEU A 256 1.89 -10.49 15.17
CA LEU A 256 2.11 -11.47 14.10
C LEU A 256 3.34 -11.15 13.26
N PHE A 257 3.57 -9.86 12.99
CA PHE A 257 4.81 -9.39 12.35
C PHE A 257 6.03 -9.85 13.14
N ALA A 258 6.02 -9.68 14.46
CA ALA A 258 7.12 -10.07 15.33
C ALA A 258 7.36 -11.59 15.37
N VAL A 259 6.33 -12.42 15.20
CA VAL A 259 6.51 -13.88 15.09
C VAL A 259 7.27 -14.25 13.81
N MET A 260 7.02 -13.54 12.71
CA MET A 260 7.73 -13.69 11.43
C MET A 260 9.15 -13.12 11.49
N PHE A 261 9.30 -11.95 12.11
CA PHE A 261 10.53 -11.16 12.19
C PHE A 261 11.11 -11.16 13.61
N GLY A 262 11.29 -12.36 14.17
CA GLY A 262 11.73 -12.53 15.55
C GLY A 262 13.25 -12.55 15.70
N ASP A 263 13.89 -11.38 15.75
CA ASP A 263 15.31 -11.19 16.06
C ASP A 263 15.47 -9.96 16.97
N LEU A 264 16.13 -10.13 18.12
CA LEU A 264 16.30 -9.06 19.10
C LEU A 264 17.10 -7.88 18.53
N GLY A 265 18.14 -8.17 17.73
CA GLY A 265 19.04 -7.17 17.17
C GLY A 265 18.36 -6.35 16.07
N HIS A 266 17.71 -7.01 15.11
CA HIS A 266 16.97 -6.32 14.05
C HIS A 266 15.77 -5.54 14.63
N GLY A 267 15.04 -6.12 15.58
CA GLY A 267 13.94 -5.46 16.28
C GLY A 267 14.38 -4.19 17.01
N MET A 268 15.57 -4.21 17.65
CA MET A 268 16.15 -3.03 18.29
C MET A 268 16.45 -1.90 17.28
N ILE A 269 17.01 -2.22 16.11
CA ILE A 269 17.28 -1.23 15.04
C ILE A 269 15.97 -0.59 14.57
N MET A 270 14.95 -1.42 14.30
CA MET A 270 13.63 -0.93 13.89
C MET A 270 12.97 -0.06 14.97
N ALA A 271 13.04 -0.48 16.24
CA ALA A 271 12.49 0.28 17.36
C ALA A 271 13.19 1.63 17.53
N MET A 272 14.51 1.68 17.41
CA MET A 272 15.28 2.93 17.45
C MET A 272 14.91 3.86 16.29
N PHE A 273 14.76 3.34 15.07
CA PHE A 273 14.33 4.13 13.92
C PHE A 273 12.90 4.68 14.09
N GLY A 274 11.96 3.84 14.53
CA GLY A 274 10.59 4.25 14.85
C GLY A 274 10.54 5.31 15.96
N ALA A 275 11.31 5.12 17.03
CA ALA A 275 11.40 6.07 18.14
C ALA A 275 11.98 7.42 17.68
N TRP A 276 13.02 7.40 16.85
CA TRP A 276 13.60 8.62 16.29
C TRP A 276 12.58 9.43 15.46
N MET A 277 11.75 8.77 14.64
CA MET A 277 10.67 9.44 13.89
C MET A 277 9.59 10.03 14.81
N VAL A 278 9.24 9.34 15.89
CA VAL A 278 8.26 9.82 16.87
C VAL A 278 8.80 11.01 17.68
N LEU A 279 10.06 10.97 18.11
CA LEU A 279 10.68 12.07 18.86
C LEU A 279 10.84 13.34 18.01
N ARG A 280 11.10 13.21 16.71
CA ARG A 280 11.26 14.34 15.76
C ARG A 280 10.02 14.63 14.92
N GLU A 281 8.82 14.32 15.42
CA GLU A 281 7.56 14.48 14.68
C GLU A 281 7.34 15.92 14.15
N LYS A 282 7.48 16.94 15.00
CA LYS A 282 7.22 18.35 14.63
C LYS A 282 8.12 18.88 13.49
N PRO A 283 9.47 18.76 13.57
CA PRO A 283 10.33 19.23 12.50
C PRO A 283 10.18 18.42 11.21
N LEU A 284 9.89 17.12 11.31
CA LEU A 284 9.69 16.26 10.14
C LEU A 284 8.36 16.56 9.44
N ALA A 285 7.27 16.76 10.18
CA ALA A 285 5.98 17.14 9.60
C ALA A 285 6.01 18.52 8.93
N ALA A 286 6.84 19.44 9.43
CA ALA A 286 7.01 20.77 8.84
C ALA A 286 7.84 20.74 7.54
N LYS A 287 8.70 19.73 7.36
CA LYS A 287 9.51 19.58 6.16
C LYS A 287 8.73 18.76 5.14
N LYS A 288 8.09 19.43 4.18
CA LYS A 288 7.44 18.77 3.06
C LYS A 288 8.49 18.03 2.24
N SER A 289 8.42 16.70 2.24
CA SER A 289 9.25 15.82 1.42
C SER A 289 8.49 15.42 0.17
N ASP A 290 9.14 15.58 -0.98
CA ASP A 290 8.58 15.21 -2.28
C ASP A 290 8.60 13.70 -2.52
N SER A 291 9.31 12.92 -1.68
CA SER A 291 9.33 11.47 -1.78
C SER A 291 8.10 10.82 -1.15
N GLU A 292 7.26 10.21 -1.99
CA GLU A 292 6.07 9.49 -1.56
C GLU A 292 6.39 8.37 -0.55
N ILE A 293 7.49 7.65 -0.78
CA ILE A 293 7.97 6.58 0.12
C ILE A 293 8.16 7.13 1.54
N TRP A 294 8.81 8.29 1.68
CA TRP A 294 9.03 8.87 3.00
C TRP A 294 7.73 9.26 3.69
N ASN A 295 6.76 9.78 2.93
CA ASN A 295 5.45 10.15 3.46
C ASN A 295 4.68 8.92 3.99
N ILE A 296 4.76 7.79 3.28
CA ILE A 296 4.16 6.52 3.73
C ILE A 296 4.83 6.03 5.02
N PHE A 297 6.17 6.01 5.07
CA PHE A 297 6.92 5.59 6.26
C PHE A 297 6.64 6.50 7.47
N PHE A 298 6.54 7.82 7.26
CA PHE A 298 6.25 8.79 8.31
C PHE A 298 4.79 8.69 8.81
N GLY A 299 3.84 8.39 7.92
CA GLY A 299 2.45 8.09 8.26
C GLY A 299 2.34 6.84 9.15
N GLY A 300 3.19 5.84 8.91
CA GLY A 300 3.26 4.58 9.66
C GLY A 300 4.16 4.57 10.90
N ARG A 301 4.65 5.72 11.39
CA ARG A 301 5.68 5.79 12.45
C ARG A 301 5.37 5.00 13.73
N TYR A 302 4.12 5.03 14.20
CA TYR A 302 3.70 4.28 15.39
C TYR A 302 3.61 2.78 15.14
N ILE A 303 3.28 2.37 13.91
CA ILE A 303 3.25 0.96 13.50
C ILE A 303 4.67 0.40 13.53
N ILE A 304 5.64 1.11 12.95
CA ILE A 304 7.06 0.70 12.94
C ILE A 304 7.61 0.59 14.36
N LEU A 305 7.29 1.55 15.24
CA LEU A 305 7.71 1.50 16.64
C LEU A 305 7.17 0.26 17.36
N LEU A 306 5.87 -0.03 17.22
CA LEU A 306 5.26 -1.21 17.84
C LEU A 306 5.83 -2.51 17.27
N MET A 307 6.00 -2.59 15.94
CA MET A 307 6.61 -3.75 15.29
C MET A 307 8.02 -4.03 15.82
N GLY A 308 8.84 -2.98 16.00
CA GLY A 308 10.17 -3.11 16.60
C GLY A 308 10.12 -3.60 18.05
N MET A 309 9.22 -3.06 18.89
CA MET A 309 9.09 -3.49 20.29
C MET A 309 8.60 -4.93 20.43
N PHE A 310 7.62 -5.35 19.61
CA PHE A 310 7.15 -6.73 19.60
C PHE A 310 8.20 -7.69 19.03
N SER A 311 8.94 -7.29 17.98
CA SER A 311 10.06 -8.06 17.42
C SER A 311 11.18 -8.26 18.44
N MET A 312 11.46 -7.25 19.27
CA MET A 312 12.39 -7.38 20.40
C MET A 312 11.89 -8.41 21.43
N TYR A 313 10.60 -8.40 21.76
CA TYR A 313 10.00 -9.40 22.66
C TYR A 313 10.07 -10.82 22.09
N THR A 314 9.67 -11.03 20.82
CA THR A 314 9.71 -12.36 20.20
C THR A 314 11.14 -12.83 19.94
N GLY A 315 12.05 -11.93 19.59
CA GLY A 315 13.48 -12.22 19.47
C GLY A 315 14.10 -12.69 20.78
N PHE A 316 13.69 -12.10 21.91
CA PHE A 316 14.07 -12.59 23.24
C PHE A 316 13.49 -13.98 23.54
N VAL A 317 12.23 -14.24 23.19
CA VAL A 317 11.60 -15.57 23.33
C VAL A 317 12.27 -16.62 22.43
N TYR A 318 12.68 -16.26 21.22
CA TYR A 318 13.46 -17.14 20.34
C TYR A 318 14.92 -17.29 20.77
N ASN A 319 15.38 -16.45 21.69
CA ASN A 319 16.77 -16.35 22.12
C ASN A 319 17.72 -16.20 20.92
N ASP A 320 17.38 -15.29 20.00
CA ASP A 320 18.17 -15.01 18.80
C ASP A 320 18.47 -13.51 18.69
N THR A 321 19.76 -13.17 18.61
CA THR A 321 20.31 -11.83 18.42
C THR A 321 21.35 -11.88 17.32
N PHE A 322 21.04 -11.35 16.13
CA PHE A 322 21.93 -11.40 14.96
C PHE A 322 22.47 -12.82 14.68
N SER A 323 21.63 -13.85 14.77
CA SER A 323 21.98 -15.28 14.64
C SER A 323 22.80 -15.90 15.78
N LYS A 324 22.83 -15.27 16.96
CA LYS A 324 23.51 -15.77 18.16
C LYS A 324 22.57 -15.79 19.36
N SER A 325 22.74 -16.81 20.20
CA SER A 325 21.96 -16.98 21.42
C SER A 325 22.58 -16.26 22.61
N LEU A 326 21.75 -15.75 23.51
CA LEU A 326 22.16 -15.13 24.76
C LEU A 326 22.10 -16.16 25.90
N ASN A 327 23.21 -16.37 26.60
CA ASN A 327 23.24 -17.25 27.76
C ASN A 327 22.93 -16.46 29.05
N VAL A 328 21.65 -16.16 29.31
CA VAL A 328 21.21 -15.33 30.44
C VAL A 328 21.04 -16.14 31.73
N PHE A 329 20.36 -17.29 31.67
CA PHE A 329 19.99 -18.10 32.85
C PHE A 329 20.88 -19.35 33.07
N GLY A 330 21.88 -19.58 32.23
CA GLY A 330 22.64 -20.84 32.19
C GLY A 330 21.89 -21.94 31.45
N SER A 331 22.61 -22.78 30.70
CA SER A 331 22.03 -23.94 29.98
C SER A 331 21.61 -25.03 30.97
N TYR A 332 20.45 -25.65 30.74
CA TYR A 332 19.98 -26.80 31.53
C TYR A 332 20.41 -28.14 30.92
N TRP A 333 21.16 -28.07 29.83
CA TRP A 333 21.94 -29.17 29.27
C TRP A 333 23.38 -29.11 29.75
N SER A 334 23.88 -30.24 30.23
CA SER A 334 25.25 -30.43 30.69
C SER A 334 25.92 -31.58 29.95
N VAL A 335 27.16 -31.37 29.54
CA VAL A 335 27.97 -32.39 28.86
C VAL A 335 28.70 -33.22 29.91
N ASN A 336 28.23 -34.44 30.20
CA ASN A 336 28.84 -35.34 31.19
C ASN A 336 29.92 -36.29 30.61
N TYR A 337 30.56 -35.92 29.50
CA TYR A 337 31.63 -36.70 28.87
C TYR A 337 33.02 -36.28 29.34
N ASN A 338 33.95 -37.24 29.41
CA ASN A 338 35.36 -36.96 29.67
C ASN A 338 35.99 -36.11 28.56
N ALA A 339 36.90 -35.20 28.92
CA ALA A 339 37.56 -34.29 27.98
C ALA A 339 38.24 -35.01 26.79
N SER A 340 38.82 -36.18 27.02
CA SER A 340 39.43 -37.01 25.96
C SER A 340 38.40 -37.53 24.94
N THR A 341 37.20 -37.87 25.39
CA THR A 341 36.10 -38.35 24.54
C THR A 341 35.47 -37.22 23.73
N VAL A 342 35.42 -36.01 24.28
CA VAL A 342 34.94 -34.80 23.59
C VAL A 342 35.92 -34.36 22.50
N MET A 343 37.23 -34.52 22.72
CA MET A 343 38.23 -34.16 21.71
C MET A 343 38.41 -35.21 20.62
N SER A 344 38.10 -36.49 20.90
CA SER A 344 38.25 -37.57 19.92
C SER A 344 37.07 -37.70 18.96
N ASN A 345 35.86 -37.40 19.42
CA ASN A 345 34.63 -37.56 18.65
C ASN A 345 34.14 -36.21 18.14
N LYS A 346 33.93 -36.12 16.83
CA LYS A 346 33.42 -34.89 16.19
C LYS A 346 31.97 -34.60 16.59
N ASP A 347 31.14 -35.64 16.62
CA ASP A 347 29.70 -35.54 16.89
C ASP A 347 29.34 -36.41 18.09
N LEU A 348 28.68 -35.84 19.09
CA LEU A 348 28.24 -36.53 20.31
C LEU A 348 26.76 -36.23 20.54
N GLN A 349 25.98 -37.28 20.82
CA GLN A 349 24.56 -37.15 21.12
C GLN A 349 24.31 -37.21 22.62
N LEU A 350 23.74 -36.13 23.18
CA LEU A 350 23.29 -36.10 24.56
C LEU A 350 21.96 -36.84 24.69
N ASN A 351 21.85 -37.72 25.68
CA ASN A 351 20.62 -38.46 25.91
C ASN A 351 19.71 -37.68 26.89
N PRO A 352 18.47 -37.34 26.51
CA PRO A 352 17.58 -36.58 27.37
C PRO A 352 17.03 -37.37 28.58
N SER A 353 17.22 -38.69 28.62
CA SER A 353 16.77 -39.55 29.74
C SER A 353 17.79 -39.69 30.87
N THR A 354 19.06 -39.37 30.61
CA THR A 354 20.17 -39.42 31.57
C THR A 354 20.36 -38.07 32.27
N THR A 355 21.36 -37.97 33.16
CA THR A 355 21.76 -36.74 33.88
C THR A 355 22.30 -35.63 32.97
N ASP A 356 22.30 -35.83 31.64
CA ASP A 356 22.76 -34.85 30.65
C ASP A 356 21.76 -33.70 30.47
N TYR A 357 20.49 -33.94 30.82
CA TYR A 357 19.44 -32.93 30.88
C TYR A 357 18.88 -32.84 32.30
N GLN A 358 18.81 -31.62 32.85
CA GLN A 358 18.31 -31.39 34.21
C GLN A 358 16.80 -31.61 34.39
N GLN A 359 16.08 -31.99 33.33
CA GLN A 359 14.64 -32.26 33.30
C GLN A 359 13.71 -31.09 33.65
N TYR A 360 14.27 -29.90 33.84
CA TYR A 360 13.51 -28.66 33.96
C TYR A 360 13.52 -27.90 32.63
N PRO A 361 12.40 -27.27 32.21
CA PRO A 361 12.38 -26.41 31.04
C PRO A 361 13.14 -25.10 31.31
N TYR A 362 13.75 -24.54 30.26
CA TYR A 362 14.42 -23.24 30.34
C TYR A 362 13.42 -22.15 30.76
N PRO A 363 13.76 -21.22 31.69
CA PRO A 363 12.77 -20.33 32.30
C PRO A 363 12.03 -19.41 31.31
N ILE A 364 12.74 -18.85 30.30
CA ILE A 364 12.15 -17.97 29.30
C ILE A 364 12.77 -18.24 27.93
N GLY A 365 11.96 -18.67 26.97
CA GLY A 365 12.38 -18.84 25.58
C GLY A 365 13.06 -20.17 25.30
N LEU A 366 14.01 -20.15 24.36
CA LEU A 366 14.74 -21.33 23.90
C LEU A 366 16.11 -21.44 24.57
N ASP A 367 16.50 -22.67 24.94
CA ASP A 367 17.79 -22.92 25.57
C ASP A 367 18.95 -22.55 24.60
N PRO A 368 19.97 -21.78 25.05
CA PRO A 368 21.12 -21.41 24.23
C PRO A 368 21.87 -22.58 23.58
N VAL A 369 21.83 -23.78 24.18
CA VAL A 369 22.55 -24.96 23.66
C VAL A 369 22.14 -25.31 22.23
N TRP A 370 20.88 -25.03 21.87
CA TRP A 370 20.35 -25.32 20.54
C TRP A 370 21.04 -24.54 19.42
N GLN A 371 21.73 -23.43 19.72
CA GLN A 371 22.45 -22.69 18.68
C GLN A 371 23.73 -23.40 18.23
N VAL A 372 24.33 -24.20 19.12
CA VAL A 372 25.56 -24.97 18.84
C VAL A 372 25.23 -26.37 18.31
N ALA A 373 24.02 -26.87 18.55
CA ALA A 373 23.60 -28.20 18.16
C ALA A 373 23.42 -28.37 16.64
N GLU A 374 23.89 -29.49 16.08
CA GLU A 374 23.70 -29.80 14.65
C GLU A 374 22.22 -30.06 14.29
N ASN A 375 21.46 -30.63 15.22
CA ASN A 375 20.04 -30.98 15.03
C ASN A 375 19.06 -29.82 15.31
N LYS A 376 19.54 -28.58 15.41
CA LYS A 376 18.72 -27.41 15.73
C LYS A 376 17.58 -27.16 14.76
N ILE A 377 17.81 -27.38 13.45
CA ILE A 377 16.81 -27.09 12.41
C ILE A 377 15.61 -28.01 12.57
N ILE A 378 15.84 -29.28 12.92
CA ILE A 378 14.76 -30.27 13.12
C ILE A 378 13.87 -29.84 14.29
N PHE A 379 14.49 -29.43 15.41
CA PHE A 379 13.76 -28.96 16.59
C PHE A 379 13.00 -27.64 16.33
N MET A 380 13.69 -26.64 15.79
CA MET A 380 13.13 -25.31 15.54
C MET A 380 11.99 -25.36 14.50
N ASN A 381 12.11 -26.21 13.48
CA ASN A 381 11.08 -26.43 12.49
C ASN A 381 9.79 -26.96 13.14
N ALA A 382 9.91 -28.05 13.92
CA ALA A 382 8.76 -28.64 14.60
C ALA A 382 8.12 -27.68 15.62
N TYR A 383 8.91 -26.86 16.31
CA TYR A 383 8.43 -25.86 17.25
C TYR A 383 7.68 -24.71 16.57
N LYS A 384 8.31 -24.03 15.61
CA LYS A 384 7.75 -22.86 14.92
C LYS A 384 6.51 -23.23 14.08
N MET A 385 6.50 -24.39 13.45
CA MET A 385 5.33 -24.89 12.71
C MET A 385 4.10 -25.02 13.62
N LYS A 386 4.25 -25.64 14.81
CA LYS A 386 3.15 -25.82 15.76
C LYS A 386 2.66 -24.48 16.31
N ILE A 387 3.55 -23.58 16.70
CA ILE A 387 3.16 -22.25 17.19
C ILE A 387 2.36 -21.48 16.14
N SER A 388 2.77 -21.55 14.87
CA SER A 388 2.07 -20.86 13.77
C SER A 388 0.62 -21.33 13.62
N ILE A 389 0.41 -22.64 13.73
CA ILE A 389 -0.94 -23.23 13.70
C ILE A 389 -1.75 -22.80 14.93
N ILE A 390 -1.16 -22.84 16.12
CA ILE A 390 -1.83 -22.44 17.37
C ILE A 390 -2.29 -20.98 17.29
N ILE A 391 -1.39 -20.06 16.93
CA ILE A 391 -1.70 -18.63 16.79
C ILE A 391 -2.80 -18.42 15.73
N GLY A 392 -2.69 -19.10 14.58
CA GLY A 392 -3.66 -19.00 13.51
C GLY A 392 -5.07 -19.41 13.92
N VAL A 393 -5.21 -20.57 14.58
CA VAL A 393 -6.51 -21.07 15.04
C VAL A 393 -7.13 -20.12 16.07
N PHE A 394 -6.35 -19.62 17.03
CA PHE A 394 -6.85 -18.64 18.01
C PHE A 394 -7.27 -17.32 17.36
N GLN A 395 -6.51 -16.80 16.40
CA GLN A 395 -6.85 -15.56 15.71
C GLN A 395 -8.13 -15.70 14.86
N MET A 396 -8.28 -16.80 14.13
CA MET A 396 -9.51 -17.06 13.36
C MET A 396 -10.72 -17.25 14.28
N LEU A 397 -10.56 -17.99 15.38
CA LEU A 397 -11.61 -18.18 16.38
C LEU A 397 -12.06 -16.82 16.93
N PHE A 398 -11.11 -15.95 17.25
CA PHE A 398 -11.38 -14.59 17.68
C PHE A 398 -12.15 -13.79 16.62
N GLY A 399 -11.77 -13.87 15.35
CA GLY A 399 -12.48 -13.21 14.25
C GLY A 399 -13.94 -13.68 14.10
N VAL A 400 -14.20 -14.98 14.22
CA VAL A 400 -15.58 -15.53 14.20
C VAL A 400 -16.37 -15.05 15.42
N CYS A 401 -15.75 -14.94 16.60
CA CYS A 401 -16.42 -14.37 17.78
C CYS A 401 -16.85 -12.91 17.59
N LEU A 402 -16.12 -12.10 16.79
CA LEU A 402 -16.52 -10.72 16.49
C LEU A 402 -17.79 -10.64 15.63
N SER A 403 -18.03 -11.64 14.76
CA SER A 403 -19.25 -11.66 13.95
C SER A 403 -20.52 -11.82 14.81
N LEU A 404 -20.42 -12.49 15.96
CA LEU A 404 -21.52 -12.58 16.93
C LEU A 404 -21.95 -11.21 17.44
N TRP A 405 -21.00 -10.31 17.75
CA TRP A 405 -21.34 -8.97 18.20
C TRP A 405 -22.05 -8.16 17.13
N ASN A 406 -21.65 -8.29 15.86
CA ASN A 406 -22.38 -7.70 14.73
C ASN A 406 -23.82 -8.23 14.68
N PHE A 407 -24.03 -9.55 14.76
CA PHE A 407 -25.39 -10.13 14.70
C PHE A 407 -26.27 -9.74 15.89
N ILE A 408 -25.69 -9.60 17.10
CA ILE A 408 -26.40 -9.11 18.28
C ILE A 408 -26.79 -7.64 18.11
N TYR A 409 -25.87 -6.80 17.63
CA TYR A 409 -26.12 -5.37 17.44
C TYR A 409 -27.22 -5.11 16.41
N PHE A 410 -27.16 -5.76 15.25
CA PHE A 410 -28.18 -5.66 14.20
C PHE A 410 -29.45 -6.49 14.48
N GLN A 411 -29.57 -7.14 15.64
CA GLN A 411 -30.73 -7.95 16.05
C GLN A 411 -31.11 -9.08 15.07
N ARG A 412 -30.13 -9.63 14.31
CA ARG A 412 -30.36 -10.68 13.30
C ARG A 412 -30.34 -12.07 13.93
N ARG A 413 -31.39 -12.40 14.71
CA ARG A 413 -31.47 -13.68 15.46
C ARG A 413 -31.33 -14.94 14.57
N ILE A 414 -31.85 -14.90 13.34
CA ILE A 414 -31.78 -16.04 12.40
C ILE A 414 -30.32 -16.35 12.02
N SER A 415 -29.51 -15.33 11.73
CA SER A 415 -28.09 -15.50 11.40
C SER A 415 -27.27 -16.07 12.56
N ILE A 416 -27.63 -15.76 13.81
CA ILE A 416 -26.95 -16.32 14.99
C ILE A 416 -27.08 -17.85 15.01
N TYR A 417 -28.32 -18.36 14.86
CA TYR A 417 -28.57 -19.81 14.93
C TYR A 417 -28.16 -20.57 13.66
N CYS A 418 -28.26 -19.93 12.48
CA CYS A 418 -28.03 -20.61 11.20
C CYS A 418 -26.61 -20.44 10.65
N GLU A 419 -25.87 -19.41 11.04
CA GLU A 419 -24.53 -19.12 10.52
C GLU A 419 -23.49 -19.23 11.64
N PHE A 420 -23.60 -18.40 12.68
CA PHE A 420 -22.57 -18.33 13.72
C PHE A 420 -22.37 -19.65 14.47
N ILE A 421 -23.45 -20.29 14.94
CA ILE A 421 -23.35 -21.54 15.72
C ILE A 421 -22.72 -22.70 14.91
N PRO A 422 -23.18 -23.01 13.67
CA PRO A 422 -22.51 -24.02 12.85
C PRO A 422 -21.04 -23.69 12.54
N GLN A 423 -20.72 -22.42 12.28
CA GLN A 423 -19.37 -21.97 11.98
C GLN A 423 -18.41 -22.18 13.16
N ILE A 424 -18.81 -21.76 14.37
CA ILE A 424 -17.97 -21.91 15.57
C ILE A 424 -17.76 -23.38 15.95
N ILE A 425 -18.82 -24.21 15.85
CA ILE A 425 -18.73 -25.64 16.13
C ILE A 425 -17.78 -26.31 15.14
N PHE A 426 -17.92 -26.03 13.84
CA PHE A 426 -17.07 -26.58 12.80
C PHE A 426 -15.58 -26.25 13.03
N LEU A 427 -15.26 -24.98 13.31
CA LEU A 427 -13.88 -24.53 13.54
C LEU A 427 -13.29 -25.14 14.83
N CYS A 428 -14.06 -25.15 15.93
CA CYS A 428 -13.61 -25.71 17.20
C CYS A 428 -13.37 -27.23 17.11
N PHE A 429 -14.30 -27.97 16.51
CA PHE A 429 -14.24 -29.44 16.53
C PHE A 429 -13.12 -30.01 15.66
N LEU A 430 -12.76 -29.35 14.57
CA LEU A 430 -11.64 -29.77 13.74
C LEU A 430 -10.31 -29.15 14.20
N PHE A 431 -10.22 -27.83 14.23
CA PHE A 431 -8.94 -27.14 14.36
C PHE A 431 -8.52 -26.85 15.80
N LEU A 432 -9.45 -26.45 16.67
CA LEU A 432 -9.13 -26.27 18.10
C LEU A 432 -8.80 -27.62 18.74
N TYR A 433 -9.49 -28.70 18.34
CA TYR A 433 -9.13 -30.05 18.76
C TYR A 433 -7.69 -30.45 18.34
N MET A 434 -7.27 -30.12 17.11
CA MET A 434 -5.89 -30.33 16.68
C MET A 434 -4.89 -29.56 17.57
N VAL A 435 -5.22 -28.33 17.98
CA VAL A 435 -4.40 -27.55 18.93
C VAL A 435 -4.33 -28.23 20.30
N ILE A 436 -5.45 -28.75 20.80
CA ILE A 436 -5.48 -29.51 22.06
C ILE A 436 -4.56 -30.73 21.98
N LEU A 437 -4.58 -31.49 20.87
CA LEU A 437 -3.66 -32.62 20.67
C LEU A 437 -2.17 -32.18 20.70
N MET A 438 -1.84 -30.99 20.22
CA MET A 438 -0.47 -30.46 20.32
C MET A 438 -0.05 -30.22 21.78
N PHE A 439 -0.92 -29.63 22.59
CA PHE A 439 -0.65 -29.43 24.02
C PHE A 439 -0.57 -30.75 24.78
N VAL A 440 -1.49 -31.69 24.55
CA VAL A 440 -1.45 -33.03 25.16
C VAL A 440 -0.16 -33.76 24.78
N LYS A 441 0.33 -33.61 23.53
CA LYS A 441 1.61 -34.18 23.13
C LYS A 441 2.78 -33.56 23.90
N TRP A 442 2.76 -32.25 24.13
CA TRP A 442 3.81 -31.55 24.87
C TRP A 442 3.84 -31.89 26.37
N THR A 443 2.71 -32.26 26.97
CA THR A 443 2.64 -32.60 28.41
C THR A 443 2.86 -34.08 28.70
N ASN A 444 2.36 -34.99 27.85
CA ASN A 444 2.26 -36.41 28.20
C ASN A 444 3.44 -37.27 27.73
N TYR A 445 4.17 -36.83 26.71
CA TYR A 445 5.30 -37.59 26.16
C TYR A 445 6.62 -36.96 26.57
N GLY A 446 7.44 -37.71 27.28
CA GLY A 446 8.72 -37.23 27.81
C GLY A 446 9.75 -38.35 27.98
N PRO A 447 11.03 -38.01 28.14
CA PRO A 447 12.12 -38.98 28.28
C PRO A 447 12.23 -39.61 29.68
N SER A 448 11.59 -39.03 30.71
CA SER A 448 11.76 -39.39 32.13
C SER A 448 10.69 -40.36 32.68
N THR A 449 9.62 -40.63 31.93
CA THR A 449 8.59 -41.56 32.40
C THR A 449 9.12 -43.00 32.30
N GLY A 450 9.17 -43.72 33.42
CA GLY A 450 9.60 -45.13 33.47
C GLY A 450 8.77 -46.10 32.62
N ASP A 451 7.67 -45.63 32.03
CA ASP A 451 6.84 -46.39 31.11
C ASP A 451 7.31 -46.23 29.65
N VAL A 452 7.66 -47.35 29.00
CA VAL A 452 8.04 -47.42 27.58
C VAL A 452 6.96 -46.83 26.65
N LYS A 453 5.69 -46.87 27.09
CA LYS A 453 4.51 -46.39 26.36
C LYS A 453 4.45 -44.88 26.16
N THR A 454 4.93 -44.10 27.14
CA THR A 454 4.98 -42.62 27.07
C THR A 454 6.34 -42.09 26.65
N GLY A 455 7.26 -42.98 26.26
CA GLY A 455 8.59 -42.63 25.79
C GLY A 455 8.60 -41.98 24.39
N PRO A 456 9.74 -41.38 23.99
CA PRO A 456 9.89 -40.69 22.70
C PRO A 456 9.64 -41.57 21.48
N TYR A 457 9.91 -42.88 21.58
CA TYR A 457 9.71 -43.87 20.52
C TYR A 457 8.23 -44.07 20.18
N CYS A 458 7.35 -44.00 21.18
CA CYS A 458 5.92 -44.20 21.03
C CYS A 458 5.14 -42.90 20.78
N ALA A 459 5.82 -41.76 20.59
CA ALA A 459 5.15 -40.47 20.41
C ALA A 459 4.46 -40.37 19.03
N PRO A 460 3.12 -40.30 18.96
CA PRO A 460 2.39 -40.38 17.69
C PRO A 460 2.56 -39.12 16.85
N SER A 461 2.42 -39.26 15.53
CA SER A 461 2.40 -38.14 14.59
C SER A 461 1.02 -37.48 14.57
N ILE A 462 0.98 -36.19 14.92
CA ILE A 462 -0.28 -35.40 14.96
C ILE A 462 -0.88 -35.29 13.57
N LEU A 463 -0.06 -35.12 12.53
CA LEU A 463 -0.51 -34.98 11.15
C LEU A 463 -1.21 -36.25 10.66
N ILE A 464 -0.63 -37.43 10.90
CA ILE A 464 -1.23 -38.72 10.49
C ILE A 464 -2.52 -38.97 11.28
N THR A 465 -2.51 -38.67 12.59
CA THR A 465 -3.70 -38.78 13.44
C THR A 465 -4.84 -37.89 12.94
N PHE A 466 -4.54 -36.69 12.46
CA PHE A 466 -5.53 -35.77 11.90
C PHE A 466 -6.04 -36.23 10.53
N ILE A 467 -5.17 -36.74 9.66
CA ILE A 467 -5.58 -37.33 8.37
C ILE A 467 -6.49 -38.53 8.57
N ASN A 468 -6.09 -39.45 9.46
CA ASN A 468 -6.87 -40.65 9.77
C ASN A 468 -8.22 -40.33 10.43
N MET A 469 -8.27 -39.26 11.24
CA MET A 469 -9.52 -38.74 11.81
C MET A 469 -10.52 -38.34 10.71
N VAL A 470 -10.08 -37.59 9.69
CA VAL A 470 -10.97 -37.16 8.59
C VAL A 470 -11.31 -38.32 7.64
N LEU A 471 -10.40 -39.26 7.45
CA LEU A 471 -10.57 -40.42 6.55
C LEU A 471 -11.26 -41.63 7.23
N PHE A 472 -11.67 -41.51 8.50
CA PHE A 472 -12.23 -42.60 9.31
C PHE A 472 -11.37 -43.88 9.34
N LYS A 473 -10.03 -43.73 9.37
CA LYS A 473 -9.09 -44.85 9.49
C LYS A 473 -8.56 -44.97 10.92
N THR A 474 -8.23 -46.19 11.34
CA THR A 474 -7.55 -46.43 12.62
C THR A 474 -6.05 -46.15 12.53
N ASN A 475 -5.47 -45.58 13.58
CA ASN A 475 -4.03 -45.37 13.65
C ASN A 475 -3.28 -46.72 13.79
N SER A 476 -2.22 -46.91 13.00
CA SER A 476 -1.29 -48.03 13.16
C SER A 476 -0.11 -47.60 14.05
N ALA A 477 0.10 -48.28 15.17
CA ALA A 477 1.27 -48.09 16.04
C ALA A 477 2.11 -49.37 16.13
N PRO A 478 3.42 -49.27 16.41
CA PRO A 478 4.27 -50.43 16.70
C PRO A 478 3.72 -51.23 17.90
N ALA A 479 3.94 -52.55 17.93
CA ALA A 479 3.30 -53.48 18.87
C ALA A 479 3.52 -53.19 20.38
N VAL A 480 4.50 -52.33 20.73
CA VAL A 480 4.83 -51.94 22.11
C VAL A 480 4.12 -50.63 22.52
N CYS A 481 3.54 -49.90 21.58
CA CYS A 481 3.01 -48.55 21.75
C CYS A 481 1.48 -48.53 21.65
N ASP A 482 0.82 -47.70 22.46
CA ASP A 482 -0.61 -47.45 22.33
C ASP A 482 -0.87 -46.54 21.11
N ALA A 483 -1.86 -46.90 20.27
CA ALA A 483 -2.17 -46.16 19.03
C ALA A 483 -2.83 -44.79 19.25
N TYR A 484 -3.24 -44.51 20.48
CA TYR A 484 -3.97 -43.31 20.89
C TYR A 484 -3.32 -42.67 22.12
N MET A 485 -3.45 -41.36 22.22
CA MET A 485 -2.82 -40.51 23.24
C MET A 485 -3.59 -40.49 24.58
N TYR A 486 -4.90 -40.76 24.54
CA TYR A 486 -5.76 -40.83 25.73
C TYR A 486 -6.87 -41.87 25.53
N SER A 487 -7.48 -42.34 26.61
CA SER A 487 -8.54 -43.35 26.56
C SER A 487 -9.79 -42.83 25.84
N GLY A 488 -10.34 -43.63 24.93
CA GLY A 488 -11.56 -43.27 24.19
C GLY A 488 -11.36 -42.29 23.02
N GLN A 489 -10.12 -41.97 22.63
CA GLN A 489 -9.82 -40.99 21.57
C GLN A 489 -10.51 -41.29 20.24
N GLN A 490 -10.57 -42.56 19.80
CA GLN A 490 -11.20 -42.93 18.53
C GLN A 490 -12.70 -42.59 18.49
N ALA A 491 -13.43 -42.93 19.55
CA ALA A 491 -14.86 -42.65 19.66
C ALA A 491 -15.12 -41.14 19.69
N PHE A 492 -14.29 -40.39 20.42
CA PHE A 492 -14.39 -38.94 20.51
C PHE A 492 -14.09 -38.26 19.16
N GLN A 493 -13.03 -38.68 18.46
CA GLN A 493 -12.68 -38.17 17.13
C GLN A 493 -13.79 -38.43 16.11
N MET A 494 -14.36 -39.63 16.10
CA MET A 494 -15.47 -39.96 15.21
C MET A 494 -16.69 -39.08 15.49
N LEU A 495 -17.02 -38.86 16.77
CA LEU A 495 -18.11 -37.97 17.18
C LEU A 495 -17.88 -36.53 16.68
N LEU A 496 -16.69 -35.98 16.88
CA LEU A 496 -16.36 -34.61 16.47
C LEU A 496 -16.50 -34.42 14.95
N VAL A 497 -15.99 -35.35 14.15
CA VAL A 497 -16.07 -35.27 12.68
C VAL A 497 -17.52 -35.39 12.21
N VAL A 498 -18.30 -36.31 12.77
CA VAL A 498 -19.72 -36.47 12.42
C VAL A 498 -20.51 -35.19 12.73
N VAL A 499 -20.29 -34.57 13.89
CA VAL A 499 -20.96 -33.30 14.23
C VAL A 499 -20.51 -32.17 13.29
N ALA A 500 -19.22 -32.10 12.96
CA ALA A 500 -18.70 -31.10 12.01
C ALA A 500 -19.32 -31.27 10.61
N LEU A 501 -19.55 -32.51 10.15
CA LEU A 501 -20.20 -32.77 8.86
C LEU A 501 -21.69 -32.41 8.88
N ILE A 502 -22.40 -32.63 9.99
CA ILE A 502 -23.82 -32.23 10.14
C ILE A 502 -23.97 -30.70 10.10
N CYS A 503 -22.95 -29.94 10.52
CA CYS A 503 -22.98 -28.48 10.46
C CYS A 503 -23.02 -27.94 9.02
N ILE A 504 -22.55 -28.70 8.02
CA ILE A 504 -22.52 -28.25 6.62
C ILE A 504 -23.94 -28.16 6.04
N PRO A 505 -24.78 -29.22 6.06
CA PRO A 505 -26.19 -29.11 5.68
C PRO A 505 -26.98 -28.12 6.53
N TRP A 506 -26.66 -27.98 7.82
CA TRP A 506 -27.30 -27.00 8.69
C TRP A 506 -27.11 -25.58 8.14
N MET A 507 -25.87 -25.17 7.87
CA MET A 507 -25.56 -23.83 7.36
C MET A 507 -26.18 -23.56 5.97
N LEU A 508 -26.23 -24.58 5.12
CA LEU A 508 -26.75 -24.47 3.75
C LEU A 508 -28.28 -24.28 3.71
N PHE A 509 -29.02 -25.12 4.44
CA PHE A 509 -30.48 -25.19 4.31
C PHE A 509 -31.24 -24.40 5.38
N ALA A 510 -30.69 -24.22 6.58
CA ALA A 510 -31.47 -23.68 7.70
C ALA A 510 -31.89 -22.21 7.49
N LYS A 511 -30.98 -21.36 6.98
CA LYS A 511 -31.28 -19.93 6.80
C LYS A 511 -32.31 -19.68 5.69
N PRO A 512 -32.17 -20.20 4.46
CA PRO A 512 -33.18 -20.03 3.41
C PRO A 512 -34.53 -20.64 3.79
N ALA A 513 -34.54 -21.82 4.43
CA ALA A 513 -35.78 -22.47 4.84
C ALA A 513 -36.56 -21.69 5.92
N LEU A 514 -35.85 -21.10 6.89
CA LEU A 514 -36.49 -20.26 7.91
C LEU A 514 -37.02 -18.94 7.35
N ILE A 515 -36.28 -18.31 6.43
CA ILE A 515 -36.73 -17.09 5.75
C ILE A 515 -37.99 -17.38 4.92
N LEU A 516 -37.99 -18.47 4.13
CA LEU A 516 -39.15 -18.89 3.35
C LEU A 516 -40.36 -19.20 4.23
N ARG A 517 -40.14 -19.86 5.39
CA ARG A 517 -41.21 -20.13 6.36
C ARG A 517 -41.77 -18.85 6.98
N ASN A 518 -40.93 -17.85 7.26
CA ASN A 518 -41.38 -16.57 7.79
C ASN A 518 -42.16 -15.77 6.74
N LYS A 519 -41.68 -15.72 5.48
CA LYS A 519 -42.43 -15.13 4.35
C LYS A 519 -43.80 -15.79 4.19
N ARG A 520 -43.87 -17.13 4.19
CA ARG A 520 -45.13 -17.87 4.08
C ARG A 520 -46.08 -17.63 5.25
N LYS A 521 -45.58 -17.39 6.47
CA LYS A 521 -46.41 -17.05 7.64
C LYS A 521 -46.93 -15.61 7.59
N MET A 522 -46.14 -14.65 7.10
CA MET A 522 -46.57 -13.26 6.95
C MET A 522 -47.61 -13.08 5.84
N HIS A 523 -47.56 -13.87 4.77
CA HIS A 523 -48.61 -13.87 3.74
C HIS A 523 -49.93 -14.54 4.15
N VAL A 524 -50.02 -15.17 5.35
CA VAL A 524 -51.16 -16.01 5.76
C VAL A 524 -52.17 -15.38 6.76
N PRO A 525 -52.27 -14.04 6.98
CA PRO A 525 -53.47 -13.49 7.60
C PRO A 525 -54.14 -12.33 6.82
N LEU A 526 -54.12 -12.33 5.47
CA LEU A 526 -54.94 -11.39 4.68
C LEU A 526 -56.15 -12.01 3.98
N ASN A 527 -56.39 -13.32 4.12
CA ASN A 527 -57.45 -14.04 3.40
C ASN A 527 -58.60 -14.56 4.29
N SER A 528 -58.70 -14.11 5.55
CA SER A 528 -59.69 -14.65 6.50
C SER A 528 -60.91 -13.75 6.80
N ASN A 529 -61.05 -12.56 6.20
CA ASN A 529 -62.14 -11.62 6.58
C ASN A 529 -62.99 -11.07 5.42
N HIS A 530 -63.03 -11.71 4.25
CA HIS A 530 -63.88 -11.26 3.13
C HIS A 530 -64.82 -12.35 2.60
N HIS A 531 -65.55 -13.01 3.50
CA HIS A 531 -66.55 -14.01 3.09
C HIS A 531 -67.76 -14.11 4.00
N ASN A 532 -68.34 -12.97 4.43
CA ASN A 532 -69.69 -12.95 5.01
C ASN A 532 -70.26 -11.52 4.95
N HIS A 533 -70.77 -11.10 3.79
CA HIS A 533 -71.97 -10.25 3.64
C HIS A 533 -72.13 -9.83 2.18
N ALA A 534 -72.82 -10.64 1.38
CA ALA A 534 -73.43 -10.20 0.12
C ALA A 534 -74.47 -11.24 -0.36
N MET A 535 -75.69 -11.16 0.14
CA MET A 535 -76.87 -11.59 -0.62
C MET A 535 -78.11 -10.89 -0.03
N GLY A 536 -78.76 -10.02 -0.81
CA GLY A 536 -80.08 -9.47 -0.47
C GLY A 536 -80.41 -8.09 -1.03
N SER A 537 -81.06 -8.09 -2.21
CA SER A 537 -82.14 -7.21 -2.70
C SER A 537 -82.02 -5.67 -2.75
N GLU A 538 -82.17 -5.18 -4.00
CA GLU A 538 -83.09 -4.14 -4.50
C GLU A 538 -83.16 -2.71 -3.91
N ASN A 539 -83.13 -1.76 -4.87
CA ASN A 539 -83.68 -0.40 -4.90
C ASN A 539 -82.88 0.78 -4.31
N GLY A 540 -82.79 1.85 -5.12
CA GLY A 540 -82.91 3.23 -4.64
C GLY A 540 -81.65 4.10 -4.63
N ASP A 541 -81.58 4.98 -5.64
CA ASP A 541 -81.25 6.41 -5.56
C ASP A 541 -79.84 6.93 -5.21
N ALA A 542 -79.50 7.98 -5.97
CA ALA A 542 -78.33 8.83 -5.87
C ALA A 542 -78.48 9.86 -4.75
N GLU A 543 -77.39 10.20 -4.05
CA GLU A 543 -76.95 11.58 -3.81
C GLU A 543 -75.70 11.68 -2.91
N ALA A 544 -74.87 12.66 -3.27
CA ALA A 544 -74.15 13.61 -2.41
C ALA A 544 -73.27 13.13 -1.22
N ALA A 545 -71.96 13.25 -1.46
CA ALA A 545 -71.04 14.14 -0.75
C ALA A 545 -71.14 14.32 0.79
N LEU A 546 -69.98 14.04 1.40
CA LEU A 546 -69.22 14.85 2.36
C LEU A 546 -69.20 14.40 3.83
N SER A 547 -67.95 14.37 4.31
CA SER A 547 -67.47 14.54 5.70
C SER A 547 -67.56 13.34 6.64
N GLN A 548 -66.42 12.71 6.92
CA GLN A 548 -65.58 13.11 8.07
C GLN A 548 -64.22 12.41 8.04
N ALA A 549 -63.20 13.19 8.35
CA ALA A 549 -61.81 12.78 8.44
C ALA A 549 -61.57 11.85 9.64
N GLN A 550 -60.80 10.78 9.43
CA GLN A 550 -60.08 10.10 10.51
C GLN A 550 -58.87 9.31 9.98
N VAL A 551 -57.70 9.76 10.43
CA VAL A 551 -56.42 9.02 10.58
C VAL A 551 -55.70 8.61 9.27
N PRO A 552 -54.51 9.16 8.97
CA PRO A 552 -53.64 8.57 7.95
C PRO A 552 -53.23 7.16 8.41
N PRO A 553 -53.34 6.11 7.58
CA PRO A 553 -52.84 4.79 7.93
C PRO A 553 -51.31 4.85 8.18
N PRO A 554 -50.75 3.95 9.01
CA PRO A 554 -49.30 3.84 9.15
C PRO A 554 -48.72 3.51 7.77
N LEU A 555 -47.84 4.38 7.29
CA LEU A 555 -47.09 4.15 6.06
C LEU A 555 -46.29 2.83 6.16
N PRO A 556 -46.23 2.02 5.09
CA PRO A 556 -45.52 0.75 5.10
C PRO A 556 -44.01 0.97 5.25
N PRO A 557 -43.29 0.19 6.09
CA PRO A 557 -41.86 0.29 6.17
C PRO A 557 -41.25 -0.82 5.31
N HIS A 558 -41.09 -0.65 4.01
CA HIS A 558 -40.14 -1.46 3.26
C HIS A 558 -39.55 -0.65 2.12
N LYS A 559 -38.23 -0.41 2.20
CA LYS A 559 -37.34 -0.30 1.03
C LYS A 559 -37.83 -1.30 -0.01
N GLU A 560 -37.96 -0.86 -1.25
CA GLU A 560 -38.18 -1.67 -2.45
C GLU A 560 -37.68 -3.10 -2.21
N GLU A 561 -38.61 -4.00 -1.86
CA GLU A 561 -38.34 -5.42 -1.89
C GLU A 561 -38.27 -5.76 -3.38
N GLU A 562 -37.06 -5.69 -3.94
CA GLU A 562 -36.72 -6.67 -4.96
C GLU A 562 -37.15 -8.02 -4.38
N GLU A 563 -38.08 -8.68 -5.05
CA GLU A 563 -38.35 -10.09 -4.84
C GLU A 563 -37.02 -10.81 -5.03
N HIS A 564 -36.22 -10.95 -3.96
CA HIS A 564 -35.06 -11.83 -3.99
C HIS A 564 -35.62 -13.19 -4.35
N ASP A 565 -35.34 -13.61 -5.58
CA ASP A 565 -35.72 -14.91 -6.09
C ASP A 565 -35.21 -15.92 -5.08
N VAL A 566 -36.08 -16.86 -4.71
CA VAL A 566 -35.72 -17.92 -3.76
C VAL A 566 -34.44 -18.61 -4.25
N GLY A 567 -34.27 -18.71 -5.58
CA GLY A 567 -33.03 -19.16 -6.22
C GLY A 567 -31.79 -18.37 -5.81
N GLU A 568 -31.81 -17.04 -5.85
CA GLU A 568 -30.66 -16.19 -5.49
C GLU A 568 -30.25 -16.37 -4.03
N LEU A 569 -31.22 -16.45 -3.11
CA LEU A 569 -30.95 -16.68 -1.69
C LEU A 569 -30.25 -18.02 -1.46
N PHE A 570 -30.70 -19.08 -2.15
CA PHE A 570 -30.06 -20.40 -2.08
C PHE A 570 -28.66 -20.40 -2.69
N ILE A 571 -28.47 -19.72 -3.83
CA ILE A 571 -27.16 -19.62 -4.50
C ILE A 571 -26.17 -18.85 -3.60
N HIS A 572 -26.55 -17.67 -3.12
CA HIS A 572 -25.68 -16.86 -2.25
C HIS A 572 -25.31 -17.62 -0.96
N GLN A 573 -26.28 -18.28 -0.31
CA GLN A 573 -26.01 -19.09 0.87
C GLN A 573 -25.12 -20.30 0.56
N GLY A 574 -25.30 -20.92 -0.62
CA GLY A 574 -24.45 -22.01 -1.10
C GLY A 574 -23.00 -21.59 -1.26
N ILE A 575 -22.76 -20.45 -1.93
CA ILE A 575 -21.42 -19.87 -2.10
C ILE A 575 -20.79 -19.59 -0.73
N HIS A 576 -21.51 -18.89 0.15
CA HIS A 576 -21.00 -18.56 1.50
C HIS A 576 -20.65 -19.82 2.33
N THR A 577 -21.47 -20.88 2.24
CA THR A 577 -21.20 -22.14 2.94
C THR A 577 -19.93 -22.82 2.41
N ILE A 578 -19.78 -22.90 1.08
CA ILE A 578 -18.62 -23.52 0.43
C ILE A 578 -17.35 -22.73 0.72
N GLU A 579 -17.42 -21.40 0.57
CA GLU A 579 -16.31 -20.49 0.85
C GLU A 579 -15.88 -20.59 2.31
N TYR A 580 -16.82 -20.66 3.26
CA TYR A 580 -16.46 -20.79 4.67
C TYR A 580 -15.77 -22.12 4.99
N VAL A 581 -16.29 -23.25 4.49
CA VAL A 581 -15.75 -24.59 4.78
C VAL A 581 -14.36 -24.77 4.15
N LEU A 582 -14.23 -24.49 2.85
CA LEU A 582 -12.95 -24.57 2.14
C LEU A 582 -11.96 -23.51 2.65
N GLY A 583 -12.46 -22.30 2.90
CA GLY A 583 -11.70 -21.20 3.46
C GLY A 583 -11.15 -21.51 4.85
N SER A 584 -11.88 -22.20 5.72
CA SER A 584 -11.38 -22.55 7.06
C SER A 584 -10.16 -23.49 7.01
N VAL A 585 -10.14 -24.44 6.07
CA VAL A 585 -8.96 -25.29 5.84
C VAL A 585 -7.81 -24.48 5.23
N SER A 586 -8.10 -23.72 4.18
CA SER A 586 -7.10 -22.92 3.46
C SER A 586 -6.46 -21.86 4.36
N HIS A 587 -7.26 -21.13 5.14
CA HIS A 587 -6.81 -20.08 6.04
C HIS A 587 -5.95 -20.67 7.17
N THR A 588 -6.31 -21.82 7.73
CA THR A 588 -5.46 -22.49 8.74
C THR A 588 -4.09 -22.86 8.16
N ALA A 589 -4.06 -23.45 6.96
CA ALA A 589 -2.81 -23.81 6.29
C ALA A 589 -1.99 -22.56 5.95
N SER A 590 -2.66 -21.47 5.61
CA SER A 590 -2.06 -20.19 5.29
C SER A 590 -1.24 -19.58 6.43
N TYR A 591 -1.60 -19.85 7.69
CA TYR A 591 -0.82 -19.44 8.85
C TYR A 591 0.56 -20.10 8.95
N LEU A 592 0.84 -21.17 8.20
CA LEU A 592 2.19 -21.74 8.08
C LEU A 592 3.21 -20.73 7.53
N ARG A 593 2.76 -19.65 6.87
CA ARG A 593 3.62 -18.53 6.47
C ARG A 593 4.39 -17.93 7.66
N LEU A 594 3.78 -17.88 8.84
CA LEU A 594 4.43 -17.36 10.06
C LEU A 594 5.72 -18.17 10.37
N TRP A 595 5.64 -19.49 10.24
CA TRP A 595 6.77 -20.38 10.40
C TRP A 595 7.77 -20.26 9.26
N ALA A 596 7.32 -20.30 8.00
CA ALA A 596 8.21 -20.30 6.85
C ALA A 596 9.13 -19.07 6.82
N LEU A 597 8.55 -17.87 7.00
CA LEU A 597 9.33 -16.63 7.01
C LEU A 597 10.22 -16.51 8.25
N SER A 598 9.75 -16.91 9.43
CA SER A 598 10.58 -16.85 10.63
C SER A 598 11.74 -17.85 10.62
N LEU A 599 11.63 -18.95 9.87
CA LEU A 599 12.75 -19.86 9.63
C LEU A 599 13.70 -19.26 8.59
N ALA A 600 13.18 -18.75 7.48
CA ALA A 600 13.99 -18.12 6.43
C ALA A 600 14.80 -16.94 6.97
N HIS A 601 14.20 -16.06 7.77
CA HIS A 601 14.86 -14.91 8.39
C HIS A 601 16.03 -15.34 9.28
N ALA A 602 15.82 -16.33 10.17
CA ALA A 602 16.87 -16.85 11.04
C ALA A 602 18.02 -17.50 10.25
N GLN A 603 17.71 -18.25 9.18
CA GLN A 603 18.73 -18.87 8.34
C GLN A 603 19.51 -17.86 7.50
N LEU A 604 18.85 -16.84 6.94
CA LEU A 604 19.53 -15.77 6.20
C LEU A 604 20.47 -14.96 7.11
N SER A 605 20.02 -14.66 8.34
CA SER A 605 20.84 -14.00 9.36
C SER A 605 22.09 -14.83 9.70
N GLU A 606 21.93 -16.15 9.88
CA GLU A 606 23.05 -17.07 10.15
C GLU A 606 24.04 -17.19 8.98
N VAL A 607 23.56 -17.29 7.74
CA VAL A 607 24.42 -17.36 6.55
C VAL A 607 25.21 -16.05 6.40
N LEU A 608 24.57 -14.90 6.61
CA LEU A 608 25.23 -13.60 6.54
C LEU A 608 26.34 -13.47 7.60
N TRP A 609 26.08 -13.92 8.83
CA TRP A 609 27.08 -13.95 9.90
C TRP A 609 28.27 -14.86 9.54
N ASN A 610 27.99 -16.08 9.09
CA ASN A 610 29.02 -17.09 8.83
C ASN A 610 29.85 -16.78 7.57
N MET A 611 29.28 -16.17 6.54
CA MET A 611 30.00 -15.85 5.30
C MET A 611 30.75 -14.53 5.36
N VAL A 612 30.25 -13.52 6.07
CA VAL A 612 30.84 -12.18 6.08
C VAL A 612 31.63 -11.95 7.37
N LEU A 613 30.95 -11.96 8.52
CA LEU A 613 31.54 -11.50 9.77
C LEU A 613 32.58 -12.50 10.30
N ARG A 614 32.31 -13.81 10.23
CA ARG A 614 33.26 -14.85 10.65
C ARG A 614 34.61 -14.75 9.94
N ASN A 615 34.63 -14.45 8.64
CA ASN A 615 35.87 -14.30 7.88
C ASN A 615 36.70 -13.10 8.36
N GLY A 616 36.05 -12.01 8.79
CA GLY A 616 36.72 -10.85 9.37
C GLY A 616 37.36 -11.13 10.74
N LEU A 617 36.79 -12.03 11.53
CA LEU A 617 37.30 -12.40 12.86
C LEU A 617 38.52 -13.35 12.83
N MET A 618 38.80 -14.01 11.70
CA MET A 618 39.90 -14.99 11.62
C MET A 618 41.29 -14.34 11.48
N PHE A 619 41.38 -13.04 11.15
CA PHE A 619 42.65 -12.34 10.97
C PHE A 619 43.13 -11.71 12.28
N GLU A 620 44.26 -12.20 12.80
CA GLU A 620 44.90 -11.64 13.99
C GLU A 620 45.81 -10.43 13.66
N GLY A 621 45.95 -9.50 14.60
CA GLY A 621 46.85 -8.34 14.51
C GLY A 621 46.21 -7.00 14.11
N TRP A 622 47.02 -5.94 13.99
CA TRP A 622 46.55 -4.58 13.67
C TRP A 622 45.87 -4.50 12.29
N VAL A 623 46.41 -5.22 11.30
CA VAL A 623 45.82 -5.33 9.96
C VAL A 623 44.46 -6.03 10.04
N GLY A 624 44.32 -7.02 10.93
CA GLY A 624 43.05 -7.67 11.24
C GLY A 624 42.00 -6.70 11.78
N GLY A 625 42.39 -5.72 12.60
CA GLY A 625 41.48 -4.67 13.08
C GLY A 625 40.89 -3.80 11.96
N ILE A 626 41.71 -3.41 10.97
CA ILE A 626 41.25 -2.66 9.80
C ILE A 626 40.34 -3.52 8.92
N ALA A 627 40.72 -4.78 8.69
CA ALA A 627 39.92 -5.73 7.93
C ALA A 627 38.56 -6.01 8.62
N LEU A 628 38.54 -6.11 9.95
CA LEU A 628 37.32 -6.27 10.75
C LEU A 628 36.39 -5.07 10.60
N TYR A 629 36.92 -3.84 10.61
CA TYR A 629 36.10 -2.63 10.42
C TYR A 629 35.42 -2.61 9.03
N ILE A 630 36.18 -2.92 7.97
CA ILE A 630 35.63 -2.95 6.60
C ILE A 630 34.59 -4.07 6.46
N THR A 631 34.89 -5.28 6.95
CA THR A 631 33.96 -6.41 6.89
C THR A 631 32.71 -6.16 7.72
N PHE A 632 32.83 -5.50 8.88
CA PHE A 632 31.69 -5.06 9.69
C PHE A 632 30.84 -4.02 8.96
N ALA A 633 31.43 -3.03 8.27
CA ALA A 633 30.69 -2.04 7.49
C ALA A 633 29.87 -2.70 6.36
N ILE A 634 30.45 -3.69 5.67
CA ILE A 634 29.77 -4.47 4.64
C ILE A 634 28.63 -5.29 5.28
N TRP A 635 28.91 -6.00 6.37
CA TRP A 635 27.91 -6.78 7.11
C TRP A 635 26.73 -5.89 7.56
N ALA A 636 27.00 -4.75 8.19
CA ALA A 636 25.97 -3.82 8.68
C ALA A 636 25.10 -3.27 7.54
N THR A 637 25.72 -2.91 6.41
CA THR A 637 24.99 -2.40 5.24
C THR A 637 24.07 -3.47 4.65
N LEU A 638 24.56 -4.70 4.50
CA LEU A 638 23.77 -5.82 3.99
C LEU A 638 22.65 -6.21 4.96
N THR A 639 22.92 -6.21 6.27
CA THR A 639 21.91 -6.44 7.30
C THR A 639 20.78 -5.42 7.23
N ILE A 640 21.09 -4.13 7.12
CA ILE A 640 20.06 -3.09 7.06
C ILE A 640 19.26 -3.18 5.76
N ALA A 641 19.92 -3.33 4.61
CA ALA A 641 19.26 -3.32 3.31
C ALA A 641 18.42 -4.58 3.06
N ILE A 642 18.98 -5.77 3.32
CA ILE A 642 18.35 -7.05 2.99
C ILE A 642 17.48 -7.53 4.16
N LEU A 643 18.06 -7.65 5.36
CA LEU A 643 17.36 -8.27 6.50
C LEU A 643 16.35 -7.30 7.12
N VAL A 644 16.68 -6.03 7.34
CA VAL A 644 15.75 -5.09 8.00
C VAL A 644 14.73 -4.51 7.02
N LEU A 645 15.17 -3.98 5.86
CA LEU A 645 14.29 -3.32 4.91
C LEU A 645 13.50 -4.31 4.04
N MET A 646 14.17 -5.15 3.25
CA MET A 646 13.50 -6.00 2.26
C MET A 646 12.69 -7.13 2.92
N GLU A 647 13.31 -7.91 3.81
CA GLU A 647 12.62 -8.99 4.54
C GLU A 647 11.58 -8.42 5.53
N GLY A 648 11.87 -7.28 6.18
CA GLY A 648 10.89 -6.58 7.01
C GLY A 648 9.65 -6.15 6.23
N LEU A 649 9.82 -5.60 5.02
CA LEU A 649 8.69 -5.24 4.15
C LEU A 649 7.90 -6.49 3.68
N SER A 650 8.59 -7.58 3.36
CA SER A 650 7.96 -8.86 3.02
C SER A 650 7.11 -9.39 4.18
N ALA A 651 7.67 -9.47 5.39
CA ALA A 651 6.96 -9.88 6.59
C ALA A 651 5.76 -8.96 6.92
N PHE A 652 5.91 -7.65 6.70
CA PHE A 652 4.82 -6.68 6.85
C PHE A 652 3.65 -7.00 5.90
N LEU A 653 3.91 -7.22 4.61
CA LEU A 653 2.87 -7.53 3.62
C LEU A 653 2.19 -8.88 3.88
N HIS A 654 2.94 -9.90 4.31
CA HIS A 654 2.34 -11.18 4.69
C HIS A 654 1.49 -11.08 5.96
N CYS A 655 1.89 -10.28 6.94
CA CYS A 655 1.07 -10.00 8.13
C CYS A 655 -0.22 -9.26 7.75
N LEU A 656 -0.13 -8.28 6.85
CA LEU A 656 -1.27 -7.53 6.33
C LEU A 656 -2.24 -8.47 5.60
N ARG A 657 -1.73 -9.38 4.77
CA ARG A 657 -2.54 -10.40 4.10
C ARG A 657 -3.33 -11.24 5.10
N LEU A 658 -2.66 -11.75 6.16
CA LEU A 658 -3.30 -12.52 7.25
C LEU A 658 -4.46 -11.76 7.91
N HIS A 659 -4.37 -10.42 8.01
CA HIS A 659 -5.45 -9.63 8.57
C HIS A 659 -6.59 -9.41 7.58
N TRP A 660 -6.30 -9.07 6.33
CA TRP A 660 -7.33 -8.79 5.32
C TRP A 660 -8.11 -10.03 4.90
N VAL A 661 -7.42 -11.14 4.62
CA VAL A 661 -8.08 -12.32 4.08
C VAL A 661 -8.48 -13.31 5.18
N GLU A 662 -7.59 -13.60 6.14
CA GLU A 662 -7.86 -14.65 7.11
C GLU A 662 -8.68 -14.15 8.32
N PHE A 663 -8.45 -12.92 8.80
CA PHE A 663 -9.16 -12.35 9.96
C PHE A 663 -10.43 -11.57 9.58
N GLN A 664 -10.34 -10.60 8.66
CA GLN A 664 -11.46 -9.70 8.33
C GLN A 664 -12.60 -10.42 7.59
N SER A 665 -12.31 -11.40 6.72
CA SER A 665 -13.36 -12.16 5.99
C SER A 665 -14.40 -12.85 6.88
N LYS A 666 -14.15 -13.00 8.19
CA LYS A 666 -15.06 -13.67 9.13
C LYS A 666 -16.16 -12.78 9.69
N PHE A 667 -15.95 -11.47 9.75
CA PHE A 667 -16.91 -10.56 10.39
C PHE A 667 -17.07 -9.21 9.66
N TYR A 668 -16.14 -8.84 8.79
CA TYR A 668 -16.05 -7.55 8.13
C TYR A 668 -16.64 -7.61 6.72
N GLN A 669 -17.71 -6.86 6.46
CA GLN A 669 -18.38 -6.79 5.17
C GLN A 669 -17.74 -5.76 4.24
N GLY A 670 -17.28 -4.62 4.77
CA GLY A 670 -16.46 -3.66 4.01
C GLY A 670 -17.15 -2.91 2.86
N MET A 671 -18.49 -2.86 2.83
CA MET A 671 -19.30 -2.25 1.76
C MET A 671 -19.70 -0.78 2.03
N GLY A 672 -19.13 -0.13 3.04
CA GLY A 672 -19.46 1.25 3.39
C GLY A 672 -18.77 2.29 2.51
N TYR A 673 -19.09 3.56 2.76
CA TYR A 673 -18.37 4.70 2.18
C TYR A 673 -17.86 5.63 3.28
N HIS A 674 -16.70 6.26 3.03
CA HIS A 674 -15.98 7.04 4.03
C HIS A 674 -16.65 8.40 4.27
N PHE A 675 -16.76 8.82 5.53
CA PHE A 675 -17.21 10.16 5.88
C PHE A 675 -16.14 11.21 5.59
N GLN A 676 -16.28 11.94 4.48
CA GLN A 676 -15.43 13.09 4.15
C GLN A 676 -16.21 14.40 4.35
N PRO A 677 -16.06 15.10 5.50
CA PRO A 677 -16.75 16.35 5.74
C PRO A 677 -16.17 17.48 4.89
N PHE A 678 -17.01 18.46 4.55
CA PHE A 678 -16.55 19.71 3.96
C PHE A 678 -15.65 20.47 4.95
N SER A 679 -14.35 20.53 4.65
CA SER A 679 -13.35 21.25 5.45
C SER A 679 -12.36 22.00 4.55
N PHE A 680 -12.10 23.26 4.88
CA PHE A 680 -11.12 24.06 4.15
C PHE A 680 -9.69 23.53 4.31
N GLU A 681 -9.36 22.88 5.42
CA GLU A 681 -8.03 22.32 5.65
C GLU A 681 -7.76 21.16 4.68
N ALA A 682 -8.66 20.19 4.59
CA ALA A 682 -8.56 19.06 3.66
C ALA A 682 -8.49 19.52 2.19
N ILE A 683 -9.24 20.56 1.83
CA ILE A 683 -9.25 21.13 0.48
C ILE A 683 -7.96 21.87 0.17
N LEU A 684 -7.29 22.47 1.16
CA LEU A 684 -5.99 23.14 0.98
C LEU A 684 -4.81 22.17 0.99
N ASP A 685 -4.93 21.05 1.70
CA ASP A 685 -3.91 20.01 1.76
C ASP A 685 -3.88 19.16 0.48
N SER A 686 -5.04 18.67 0.02
CA SER A 686 -5.16 17.94 -1.28
C SER A 686 -4.65 18.80 -2.44
N ALA A 687 -5.01 20.07 -2.39
CA ALA A 687 -4.55 21.15 -3.23
C ALA A 687 -3.04 21.36 -3.28
N ALA A 688 -2.35 21.12 -2.16
CA ALA A 688 -0.91 21.23 -2.06
C ALA A 688 -0.22 19.93 -2.49
N GLN A 689 -0.94 18.80 -2.52
CA GLN A 689 -0.45 17.49 -2.97
C GLN A 689 -0.68 17.24 -4.46
N GLY A 690 -1.61 17.96 -5.10
CA GLY A 690 -1.80 17.90 -6.55
C GLY A 690 -0.51 18.27 -7.29
N PRO A 691 -0.18 17.56 -8.39
CA PRO A 691 1.02 17.84 -9.14
C PRO A 691 0.98 19.28 -9.65
N GLU A 692 2.07 20.01 -9.41
CA GLU A 692 2.45 21.10 -10.29
C GLU A 692 2.80 20.42 -11.63
N GLU A 693 1.79 20.25 -12.50
CA GLU A 693 1.97 19.82 -13.89
C GLU A 693 2.95 20.75 -14.63
#